data_AF-A0A438MP48-F1
#
_entry.id   AF-A0A438MP48-F1
#
_cell.length_a   1.000
_cell.length_b   1.000
_cell.length_c   1.000
_cell.angle_alpha   90.00
_cell.angle_beta   90.00
_cell.angle_gamma   90.00
#
_symmetry.space_group_name_H-M   'P 1'
#
loop_
_entity.id
_entity.type
_entity.pdbx_description
1 polymer ?
#
loop_
_entity_poly.entity_id
_entity_poly.type
_entity_poly.pdbx_seq_one_letter_code
_entity_poly.pdbx_strand_id
1 'polypeptide(L)'
;MAAAAAVLLCAINPLYVINPAHAVTGDSESSILHASPPATGPVAAQKTPDPPDRPKRERPDFGEADKLSRAWARKEISVDNYIRLSVERLSRPESLPKHLRSDGDLGETTGLAMAYALSLAPQASTQTRAWLKDVLVAREHSRPERSTSAAVNWPECGSVQYKFLAYWFDCLHTIATTPPIKFYYNIDGVSGRSVCSGSVCGWEPLDGVPAVDADGNKIPDAVDEMIASSTTAATQYRNWGFEVTGPDISIYAGVSTNNNPGITFPTGDVINGGPVILLPPDPADGNGSIWYTYLPRHELFHAFQYHYMSVLHFLDAVDAINWWMEATAEWAVHQVYVKTGATAPGADAYARNVGTFLSKPQLAIDATDGLGGSRQYGAFLLPAYLTELTDEQFVLDTWKAMPDKLPLSAIAQVMAGRGRNLPNDLLGFAIANYRLGADSDGLGDFLGANAGYADPDASLVWSNLLPGLRPARAAQRSLAWGGSVSWQPPSENEQISHGGSSYFDFLPPATGQGQLKIHVDTSTGVPHPEFRYLLVVWNDFIGRKPLRWARVDATGDDQAKDLMVSIKGGEVATLIVARTDFMVEADGDPIPYPVTWQASLTNGTVTPPAGPNLALNSMWTRHGDRAGYELMCGNWSGGDGTQSVVLPSGKRAWFFSDTYLGDSQYRPTFDRSMLRNSIVVQDGPDPASATLNTVTGGNTCKERDTSLPIEQRYAWTPVRGNTTGPDTGGDYYWSATGKVVGNNLIWFYLKGGGLAFKNTSMATIPISRLETSNTVNVVPQDLPAFSYYGSDNPLVWGDAVVDDPDGYTYIYGWGVVDANFNKKPFLARVPRTNLTDFNAWRFYAGAGKWSTDGGATGQTKAVPLNTRYTDAMYSVVTLNGRHWIVSLDPKTHEVVAYPSTTRYGFTTARVKLYTLPDKIQQAPDFKIVYDLHLHEGLSSDSSAVVISYNVNSTGVTLGCRAENDYEPSIYRARFVNIPKASFDPSAATTTVAPISASVVPDTAAYRSDRREMRGAKYTPFPDKFAADGIPPNQTAASIMRLNALQVDKSYYNSWSYQSDTDKANNHVGCPYIAAPTDLAAHVRDGAWGWVDLTWSHVGLDVGYKVHEYNVTENARRHWPWDWTFGPPRLIAPLDDYPADRGDLFEWYLVPSNIWLQPEKTQSNSVRGKMPQ
;
A
#
# COMPACT_ATOMS: atom_id res chain seq x y z
N MET A 1 21.62 -2.69 -51.13
CA MET A 1 20.39 -2.27 -51.84
C MET A 1 20.26 -0.75 -51.76
N ALA A 2 20.57 0.00 -52.82
CA ALA A 2 20.91 1.43 -52.72
C ALA A 2 19.74 2.44 -52.92
N ALA A 3 18.49 2.04 -52.63
CA ALA A 3 17.30 2.88 -52.81
C ALA A 3 16.27 2.79 -51.67
N ALA A 4 16.51 1.96 -50.65
CA ALA A 4 15.59 1.79 -49.51
C ALA A 4 15.86 2.78 -48.36
N ALA A 5 17.05 3.38 -48.30
CA ALA A 5 17.51 4.21 -47.18
C ALA A 5 17.14 5.72 -47.29
N ALA A 6 16.13 6.08 -48.09
CA ALA A 6 15.90 7.46 -48.54
C ALA A 6 14.56 8.10 -48.10
N VAL A 7 13.76 7.42 -47.25
CA VAL A 7 12.48 7.94 -46.73
C VAL A 7 12.59 8.39 -45.26
N LEU A 8 13.68 8.02 -44.58
CA LEU A 8 13.89 8.25 -43.15
C LEU A 8 14.41 9.67 -42.84
N LEU A 9 13.66 10.73 -43.22
CA LEU A 9 13.71 12.10 -42.65
C LEU A 9 12.84 13.12 -43.45
N CYS A 10 11.65 13.50 -42.92
CA CYS A 10 11.07 14.87 -42.90
C CYS A 10 9.53 14.89 -42.75
N ALA A 11 9.02 15.84 -41.94
CA ALA A 11 7.67 16.47 -42.00
C ALA A 11 6.42 15.59 -41.72
N ILE A 12 5.34 16.07 -41.08
CA ILE A 12 5.01 17.37 -40.43
C ILE A 12 3.97 17.16 -39.30
N ASN A 13 3.82 18.16 -38.42
CA ASN A 13 2.81 18.28 -37.35
C ASN A 13 1.33 18.02 -37.75
N PRO A 14 0.44 17.75 -36.77
CA PRO A 14 -0.99 17.51 -37.01
C PRO A 14 -1.74 18.75 -37.50
N LEU A 15 -2.77 18.53 -38.34
CA LEU A 15 -3.75 19.53 -38.77
C LEU A 15 -5.17 18.94 -38.76
N TYR A 16 -5.81 18.92 -37.60
CA TYR A 16 -7.27 18.78 -37.50
C TYR A 16 -7.90 20.17 -37.37
N VAL A 17 -8.48 20.67 -38.46
CA VAL A 17 -9.30 21.88 -38.44
C VAL A 17 -10.75 21.47 -38.15
N ILE A 18 -11.22 21.80 -36.95
CA ILE A 18 -12.65 21.72 -36.62
C ILE A 18 -13.38 22.86 -37.33
N ASN A 19 -14.49 22.56 -38.01
CA ASN A 19 -15.63 23.49 -38.06
C ASN A 19 -16.94 22.71 -38.26
N PRO A 20 -18.00 22.95 -37.47
CA PRO A 20 -19.23 22.15 -37.52
C PRO A 20 -20.31 22.79 -38.40
N ALA A 21 -21.23 21.96 -38.92
CA ALA A 21 -22.69 22.14 -38.88
C ALA A 21 -23.40 21.24 -39.91
N HIS A 22 -24.33 20.39 -39.47
CA HIS A 22 -25.78 20.64 -39.57
C HIS A 22 -26.57 19.43 -39.05
N ALA A 23 -27.73 19.67 -38.44
CA ALA A 23 -28.69 18.62 -38.05
C ALA A 23 -29.70 18.35 -39.19
N VAL A 24 -30.45 17.23 -39.12
CA VAL A 24 -31.91 17.15 -39.42
C VAL A 24 -32.50 15.73 -39.22
N THR A 25 -33.57 15.69 -38.42
CA THR A 25 -34.69 14.72 -38.17
C THR A 25 -34.92 13.43 -39.01
N GLY A 26 -35.57 12.45 -38.36
CA GLY A 26 -36.41 11.37 -38.96
C GLY A 26 -36.27 10.04 -38.19
N ASP A 27 -37.28 9.34 -37.64
CA ASP A 27 -38.60 8.87 -38.14
C ASP A 27 -38.50 7.87 -39.33
N SER A 28 -39.19 6.72 -39.38
CA SER A 28 -40.17 6.09 -38.46
C SER A 28 -40.51 4.62 -38.85
N GLU A 29 -41.23 3.88 -37.98
CA GLU A 29 -42.18 2.75 -38.28
C GLU A 29 -41.69 1.46 -39.01
N SER A 30 -42.49 0.37 -39.19
CA SER A 30 -43.45 -0.37 -38.32
C SER A 30 -43.89 -1.73 -38.98
N SER A 31 -44.85 -2.47 -38.39
CA SER A 31 -45.49 -3.77 -38.82
C SER A 31 -44.62 -5.06 -38.74
N ILE A 32 -45.01 -6.24 -38.19
CA ILE A 32 -46.22 -6.85 -37.55
C ILE A 32 -47.13 -7.74 -38.47
N LEU A 33 -47.66 -8.85 -37.88
CA LEU A 33 -48.59 -9.91 -38.38
C LEU A 33 -47.88 -11.11 -39.07
N HIS A 34 -48.22 -12.41 -38.87
CA HIS A 34 -49.25 -13.16 -38.10
C HIS A 34 -48.81 -14.66 -37.95
N ALA A 35 -49.45 -15.67 -37.30
CA ALA A 35 -50.73 -15.81 -36.57
C ALA A 35 -50.70 -16.79 -35.34
N SER A 36 -51.00 -18.11 -35.45
CA SER A 36 -51.32 -19.01 -34.29
C SER A 36 -51.20 -20.56 -34.52
N PRO A 37 -51.19 -21.44 -33.46
CA PRO A 37 -50.77 -22.86 -33.49
C PRO A 37 -51.92 -23.91 -33.25
N PRO A 38 -51.67 -25.25 -33.13
CA PRO A 38 -51.34 -25.88 -31.81
C PRO A 38 -50.53 -27.23 -31.82
N ALA A 39 -50.02 -27.64 -30.62
CA ALA A 39 -49.73 -29.01 -30.12
C ALA A 39 -48.74 -29.96 -30.88
N THR A 40 -47.91 -30.81 -30.26
CA THR A 40 -47.46 -31.02 -28.85
C THR A 40 -46.12 -31.78 -28.87
N GLY A 41 -45.18 -31.45 -27.97
CA GLY A 41 -43.89 -32.16 -27.81
C GLY A 41 -43.16 -31.76 -26.50
N PRO A 42 -42.10 -32.47 -26.09
CA PRO A 42 -41.44 -32.24 -24.79
C PRO A 42 -40.80 -30.85 -24.66
N VAL A 43 -40.81 -30.31 -23.44
CA VAL A 43 -40.22 -29.00 -23.13
C VAL A 43 -38.70 -29.09 -23.19
N ALA A 44 -38.10 -28.47 -24.20
CA ALA A 44 -36.68 -28.13 -24.18
C ALA A 44 -36.42 -27.05 -23.13
N ALA A 45 -35.26 -27.10 -22.47
CA ALA A 45 -34.88 -26.11 -21.46
C ALA A 45 -34.93 -24.69 -22.05
N GLN A 46 -35.52 -23.74 -21.31
CA GLN A 46 -35.41 -22.33 -21.68
C GLN A 46 -33.94 -21.94 -21.63
N LYS A 47 -33.45 -21.34 -22.72
CA LYS A 47 -32.19 -20.59 -22.70
C LYS A 47 -32.24 -19.60 -21.54
N THR A 48 -31.29 -19.70 -20.62
CA THR A 48 -30.81 -18.51 -19.91
C THR A 48 -30.42 -17.46 -20.95
N PRO A 49 -30.49 -16.15 -20.63
CA PRO A 49 -29.78 -15.17 -21.43
C PRO A 49 -28.34 -15.66 -21.63
N ASP A 50 -27.87 -15.69 -22.88
CA ASP A 50 -26.45 -15.88 -23.11
C ASP A 50 -25.73 -14.75 -22.34
N PRO A 51 -24.60 -15.02 -21.65
CA PRO A 51 -23.83 -13.95 -21.01
C PRO A 51 -23.49 -12.89 -22.08
N PRO A 52 -23.34 -11.60 -21.69
CA PRO A 52 -22.98 -10.56 -22.65
C PRO A 52 -21.79 -11.05 -23.47
N ASP A 53 -22.02 -11.13 -24.78
CA ASP A 53 -21.13 -11.79 -25.73
C ASP A 53 -19.74 -11.16 -25.55
N ARG A 54 -18.75 -11.91 -25.00
CA ARG A 54 -17.35 -11.46 -25.02
C ARG A 54 -17.10 -11.06 -26.47
N PRO A 55 -16.63 -9.83 -26.76
CA PRO A 55 -16.51 -9.36 -28.14
C PRO A 55 -15.75 -10.44 -28.91
N LYS A 56 -16.43 -11.02 -29.92
CA LYS A 56 -15.99 -12.25 -30.59
C LYS A 56 -14.68 -11.94 -31.31
N ARG A 57 -13.55 -12.11 -30.60
CA ARG A 57 -12.24 -11.60 -30.99
C ARG A 57 -12.00 -11.88 -32.46
N GLU A 58 -12.05 -10.81 -33.25
CA GLU A 58 -11.62 -10.90 -34.62
C GLU A 58 -10.12 -11.18 -34.63
N ARG A 59 -9.66 -11.91 -35.63
CA ARG A 59 -8.25 -12.23 -35.79
C ARG A 59 -7.49 -10.90 -35.95
N PRO A 60 -6.37 -10.68 -35.24
CA PRO A 60 -5.75 -9.37 -35.10
C PRO A 60 -5.31 -8.79 -36.46
N ASP A 61 -5.59 -7.49 -36.61
CA ASP A 61 -5.15 -6.65 -37.72
C ASP A 61 -3.99 -5.78 -37.20
N PHE A 62 -2.78 -5.99 -37.74
CA PHE A 62 -1.58 -5.23 -37.35
C PHE A 62 -1.43 -3.92 -38.15
N GLY A 63 -2.56 -3.31 -38.52
CA GLY A 63 -2.64 -2.01 -39.17
C GLY A 63 -2.65 -2.08 -40.70
N GLU A 64 -2.96 -0.93 -41.32
CA GLU A 64 -3.17 -0.86 -42.77
C GLU A 64 -1.95 -1.30 -43.62
N ALA A 65 -0.74 -1.22 -43.07
CA ALA A 65 0.46 -1.70 -43.75
C ALA A 65 0.49 -3.24 -43.87
N ASP A 66 0.10 -4.00 -42.84
CA ASP A 66 0.25 -5.46 -42.80
C ASP A 66 -0.86 -6.22 -43.55
N LYS A 67 -0.81 -6.18 -44.88
CA LYS A 67 -1.74 -6.90 -45.75
C LYS A 67 -1.81 -8.40 -45.48
N LEU A 68 -0.74 -9.02 -44.97
CA LEU A 68 -0.72 -10.44 -44.66
C LEU A 68 -1.61 -10.73 -43.45
N SER A 69 -1.45 -9.99 -42.36
CA SER A 69 -2.32 -10.13 -41.19
C SER A 69 -3.74 -9.66 -41.47
N ARG A 70 -3.97 -8.65 -42.33
CA ARG A 70 -5.32 -8.28 -42.79
C ARG A 70 -6.01 -9.38 -43.59
N ALA A 71 -5.29 -10.13 -44.42
CA ALA A 71 -5.84 -11.30 -45.10
C ALA A 71 -6.16 -12.44 -44.11
N TRP A 72 -5.37 -12.61 -43.06
CA TRP A 72 -5.72 -13.51 -41.96
C TRP A 72 -6.95 -13.03 -41.20
N ALA A 73 -7.02 -11.74 -40.85
CA ALA A 73 -8.11 -11.06 -40.16
C ALA A 73 -9.46 -11.31 -40.85
N ARG A 74 -9.52 -10.96 -42.14
CA ARG A 74 -10.68 -11.13 -43.02
C ARG A 74 -10.93 -12.58 -43.49
N LYS A 75 -10.14 -13.54 -43.00
CA LYS A 75 -10.29 -15.00 -43.24
C LYS A 75 -10.06 -15.42 -44.70
N GLU A 76 -9.27 -14.63 -45.44
CA GLU A 76 -8.88 -14.85 -46.83
C GLU A 76 -7.80 -15.95 -46.97
N ILE A 77 -7.02 -16.20 -45.91
CA ILE A 77 -5.97 -17.23 -45.85
C ILE A 77 -6.17 -18.22 -44.69
N SER A 78 -5.65 -19.44 -44.88
CA SER A 78 -5.63 -20.51 -43.88
C SER A 78 -4.56 -20.30 -42.81
N VAL A 79 -4.68 -21.00 -41.69
CA VAL A 79 -3.71 -20.94 -40.58
C VAL A 79 -2.31 -21.40 -41.05
N ASP A 80 -2.26 -22.46 -41.84
CA ASP A 80 -1.03 -22.96 -42.47
C ASP A 80 -0.36 -21.92 -43.37
N ASN A 81 -1.14 -21.18 -44.16
CA ASN A 81 -0.61 -20.16 -45.06
C ASN A 81 -0.17 -18.91 -44.30
N TYR A 82 -0.93 -18.46 -43.30
CA TYR A 82 -0.53 -17.31 -42.47
C TYR A 82 0.78 -17.60 -41.73
N ILE A 83 0.91 -18.78 -41.13
CA ILE A 83 2.16 -19.27 -40.50
C ILE A 83 3.33 -19.23 -41.48
N ARG A 84 3.20 -19.88 -42.64
CA ARG A 84 4.28 -19.98 -43.63
C ARG A 84 4.68 -18.60 -44.15
N LEU A 85 3.70 -17.78 -44.49
CA LEU A 85 3.94 -16.46 -45.07
C LEU A 85 4.50 -15.47 -44.04
N SER A 86 4.17 -15.56 -42.76
CA SER A 86 4.79 -14.71 -41.71
C SER A 86 6.24 -15.10 -41.44
N VAL A 87 6.58 -16.40 -41.53
CA VAL A 87 7.97 -16.90 -41.44
C VAL A 87 8.76 -16.56 -42.72
N GLU A 88 8.14 -16.64 -43.90
CA GLU A 88 8.70 -16.14 -45.15
C GLU A 88 8.85 -14.60 -45.15
N ARG A 89 8.00 -13.86 -44.42
CA ARG A 89 8.07 -12.39 -44.34
C ARG A 89 9.35 -11.89 -43.65
N LEU A 90 9.87 -12.62 -42.66
CA LEU A 90 11.19 -12.33 -42.08
C LEU A 90 12.34 -12.86 -42.96
N SER A 91 12.20 -14.07 -43.51
CA SER A 91 13.33 -14.79 -44.10
C SER A 91 13.54 -14.56 -45.61
N ARG A 92 12.47 -14.20 -46.33
CA ARG A 92 12.38 -13.96 -47.79
C ARG A 92 11.18 -13.05 -48.14
N PRO A 93 11.13 -11.78 -47.70
CA PRO A 93 9.99 -10.88 -47.97
C PRO A 93 9.65 -10.74 -49.47
N GLU A 94 10.63 -10.94 -50.35
CA GLU A 94 10.48 -10.94 -51.81
C GLU A 94 9.76 -12.17 -52.38
N SER A 95 9.47 -13.19 -51.57
CA SER A 95 8.75 -14.42 -51.97
C SER A 95 7.23 -14.32 -51.84
N LEU A 96 6.70 -13.49 -50.93
CA LEU A 96 5.26 -13.41 -50.62
C LEU A 96 4.40 -13.08 -51.86
N PRO A 97 3.13 -13.52 -51.93
CA PRO A 97 2.19 -13.08 -52.95
C PRO A 97 2.08 -11.54 -52.98
N LYS A 98 2.11 -10.92 -54.18
CA LYS A 98 2.13 -9.44 -54.32
C LYS A 98 0.98 -8.71 -53.62
N HIS A 99 -0.17 -9.36 -53.41
CA HIS A 99 -1.32 -8.78 -52.70
C HIS A 99 -1.20 -8.88 -51.17
N LEU A 100 -0.29 -9.70 -50.64
CA LEU A 100 0.01 -9.85 -49.21
C LEU A 100 1.32 -9.17 -48.79
N ARG A 101 2.09 -8.63 -49.75
CA ARG A 101 3.23 -7.75 -49.46
C ARG A 101 2.73 -6.40 -48.99
N SER A 102 3.18 -5.98 -47.81
CA SER A 102 2.94 -4.67 -47.24
C SER A 102 3.41 -3.53 -48.15
N ASP A 103 2.72 -2.39 -48.10
CA ASP A 103 3.13 -1.17 -48.81
C ASP A 103 3.89 -0.26 -47.85
N GLY A 104 5.21 -0.45 -47.75
CA GLY A 104 6.09 0.34 -46.88
C GLY A 104 6.94 -0.53 -45.96
N ASP A 105 7.64 0.13 -45.04
CA ASP A 105 8.38 -0.53 -43.96
C ASP A 105 7.39 -1.03 -42.89
N LEU A 106 7.62 -2.21 -42.34
CA LEU A 106 6.65 -2.89 -41.46
C LEU A 106 6.87 -2.57 -39.96
N GLY A 107 8.05 -2.05 -39.62
CA GLY A 107 8.41 -1.68 -38.25
C GLY A 107 8.26 -2.81 -37.23
N GLU A 108 8.02 -2.41 -35.98
CA GLU A 108 7.89 -3.25 -34.79
C GLU A 108 6.85 -4.38 -34.93
N THR A 109 5.74 -4.11 -35.62
CA THR A 109 4.63 -5.05 -35.81
C THR A 109 5.06 -6.40 -36.40
N THR A 110 6.17 -6.43 -37.14
CA THR A 110 6.68 -7.63 -37.79
C THR A 110 6.99 -8.76 -36.80
N GLY A 111 7.53 -8.41 -35.62
CA GLY A 111 7.88 -9.35 -34.56
C GLY A 111 6.64 -9.91 -33.86
N LEU A 112 5.67 -9.06 -33.54
CA LEU A 112 4.39 -9.46 -32.93
C LEU A 112 3.59 -10.38 -33.85
N ALA A 113 3.39 -9.99 -35.11
CA ALA A 113 2.66 -10.80 -36.08
C ALA A 113 3.42 -12.08 -36.47
N MET A 114 4.74 -12.15 -36.27
CA MET A 114 5.49 -13.41 -36.29
C MET A 114 5.18 -14.25 -35.05
N ALA A 115 5.31 -13.72 -33.83
CA ALA A 115 4.99 -14.44 -32.60
C ALA A 115 3.53 -14.94 -32.55
N TYR A 116 2.58 -14.16 -33.08
CA TYR A 116 1.17 -14.55 -33.24
C TYR A 116 0.95 -15.59 -34.34
N ALA A 117 1.65 -15.51 -35.47
CA ALA A 117 1.64 -16.60 -36.43
C ALA A 117 2.19 -17.88 -35.78
N LEU A 118 3.29 -17.80 -35.04
CA LEU A 118 3.89 -18.93 -34.33
C LEU A 118 2.96 -19.50 -33.25
N SER A 119 2.26 -18.69 -32.45
CA SER A 119 1.31 -19.19 -31.43
C SER A 119 0.13 -19.97 -32.01
N LEU A 120 -0.14 -19.85 -33.32
CA LEU A 120 -1.11 -20.67 -34.04
C LEU A 120 -0.55 -22.05 -34.48
N ALA A 121 0.74 -22.34 -34.31
CA ALA A 121 1.34 -23.61 -34.70
C ALA A 121 0.65 -24.86 -34.11
N PRO A 122 0.15 -24.88 -32.84
CA PRO A 122 -0.63 -26.00 -32.33
C PRO A 122 -1.91 -26.28 -33.14
N GLN A 123 -2.48 -25.25 -33.77
CA GLN A 123 -3.68 -25.31 -34.62
C GLN A 123 -3.35 -25.63 -36.09
N ALA A 124 -2.07 -25.62 -36.47
CA ALA A 124 -1.60 -25.85 -37.83
C ALA A 124 -1.60 -27.34 -38.21
N SER A 125 -1.55 -27.64 -39.51
CA SER A 125 -1.43 -29.02 -39.96
C SER A 125 -0.09 -29.62 -39.55
N THR A 126 -0.05 -30.95 -39.40
CA THR A 126 1.18 -31.67 -39.05
C THR A 126 2.31 -31.44 -40.07
N GLN A 127 1.99 -31.13 -41.33
CA GLN A 127 2.99 -30.75 -42.34
C GLN A 127 3.59 -29.36 -42.07
N THR A 128 2.79 -28.38 -41.66
CA THR A 128 3.29 -27.05 -41.29
C THR A 128 4.03 -27.06 -39.95
N ARG A 129 3.58 -27.85 -38.95
CA ARG A 129 4.33 -28.05 -37.70
C ARG A 129 5.69 -28.72 -37.94
N ALA A 130 5.75 -29.74 -38.81
CA ALA A 130 7.01 -30.37 -39.20
C ALA A 130 7.94 -29.37 -39.92
N TRP A 131 7.40 -28.53 -40.81
CA TRP A 131 8.14 -27.48 -41.50
C TRP A 131 8.62 -26.36 -40.56
N LEU A 132 7.80 -25.91 -39.61
CA LEU A 132 8.22 -24.97 -38.57
C LEU A 132 9.41 -25.51 -37.77
N LYS A 133 9.35 -26.78 -37.36
CA LYS A 133 10.46 -27.44 -36.66
C LYS A 133 11.71 -27.64 -37.55
N ASP A 134 11.54 -27.66 -38.87
CA ASP A 134 12.64 -27.71 -39.86
C ASP A 134 13.33 -26.35 -40.07
N VAL A 135 12.62 -25.26 -39.77
CA VAL A 135 13.01 -23.87 -40.09
C VAL A 135 13.41 -23.06 -38.85
N LEU A 136 12.87 -23.38 -37.68
CA LEU A 136 13.10 -22.70 -36.39
C LEU A 136 14.03 -23.47 -35.43
N VAL A 137 14.53 -24.65 -35.81
CA VAL A 137 15.58 -25.36 -35.08
C VAL A 137 16.79 -25.45 -36.00
N ALA A 138 17.96 -25.03 -35.51
CA ALA A 138 19.20 -25.11 -36.28
C ALA A 138 19.48 -26.54 -36.75
N ARG A 139 19.46 -26.76 -38.07
CA ARG A 139 19.88 -28.03 -38.67
C ARG A 139 21.34 -28.01 -39.09
N GLU A 140 22.02 -29.10 -38.76
CA GLU A 140 23.33 -29.46 -39.30
C GLU A 140 23.23 -29.82 -40.80
N HIS A 141 24.09 -29.20 -41.61
CA HIS A 141 24.26 -29.47 -43.03
C HIS A 141 25.72 -29.82 -43.35
N SER A 142 25.92 -30.90 -44.11
CA SER A 142 27.23 -31.32 -44.62
C SER A 142 27.80 -30.27 -45.58
N ARG A 143 28.98 -29.73 -45.27
CA ARG A 143 29.62 -28.67 -46.06
C ARG A 143 30.34 -29.24 -47.29
N PRO A 144 30.23 -28.62 -48.49
CA PRO A 144 31.18 -28.86 -49.58
C PRO A 144 32.61 -28.46 -49.17
N GLU A 145 33.64 -29.13 -49.70
CA GLU A 145 35.03 -28.95 -49.24
C GLU A 145 35.51 -27.48 -49.29
N ARG A 146 36.05 -27.00 -48.17
CA ARG A 146 36.53 -25.62 -48.02
C ARG A 146 37.89 -25.45 -48.71
N SER A 147 37.96 -24.58 -49.72
CA SER A 147 39.24 -24.13 -50.27
C SER A 147 40.07 -23.45 -49.17
N THR A 148 41.31 -23.91 -48.97
CA THR A 148 42.11 -23.55 -47.79
C THR A 148 42.87 -22.23 -48.00
N SER A 149 42.38 -21.14 -47.40
CA SER A 149 43.11 -19.85 -47.38
C SER A 149 42.95 -19.00 -46.10
N ALA A 150 42.37 -19.54 -45.02
CA ALA A 150 42.35 -18.89 -43.71
C ALA A 150 43.64 -19.23 -42.93
N ALA A 151 44.33 -18.22 -42.40
CA ALA A 151 45.61 -18.41 -41.70
C ALA A 151 45.47 -18.92 -40.24
N VAL A 152 44.26 -18.90 -39.69
CA VAL A 152 43.93 -19.36 -38.33
C VAL A 152 42.95 -20.53 -38.42
N ASN A 153 43.19 -21.57 -37.63
CA ASN A 153 42.33 -22.76 -37.54
C ASN A 153 41.37 -22.63 -36.37
N TRP A 154 40.14 -22.21 -36.65
CA TRP A 154 39.04 -22.04 -35.70
C TRP A 154 38.31 -23.39 -35.47
N PRO A 155 38.50 -24.09 -34.33
CA PRO A 155 38.10 -25.50 -34.21
C PRO A 155 36.59 -25.74 -34.19
N GLU A 156 35.82 -24.77 -33.68
CA GLU A 156 34.35 -24.85 -33.58
C GLU A 156 33.65 -24.48 -34.90
N CYS A 157 34.41 -24.09 -35.93
CA CYS A 157 33.91 -23.53 -37.17
C CYS A 157 34.13 -24.45 -38.39
N GLY A 158 33.03 -24.87 -39.01
CA GLY A 158 33.01 -25.23 -40.43
C GLY A 158 33.28 -26.69 -40.78
N SER A 159 33.31 -27.61 -39.82
CA SER A 159 33.14 -29.06 -40.06
C SER A 159 31.79 -29.37 -40.72
N VAL A 160 30.78 -28.59 -40.35
CA VAL A 160 29.40 -28.53 -40.88
C VAL A 160 28.96 -27.07 -40.92
N GLN A 161 27.78 -26.79 -41.49
CA GLN A 161 27.13 -25.49 -41.36
C GLN A 161 25.76 -25.65 -40.70
N TYR A 162 25.38 -24.72 -39.85
CA TYR A 162 24.07 -24.70 -39.19
C TYR A 162 23.14 -23.73 -39.92
N LYS A 163 21.90 -24.15 -40.17
CA LYS A 163 20.89 -23.31 -40.83
C LYS A 163 19.70 -23.05 -39.92
N PHE A 164 19.36 -21.77 -39.74
CA PHE A 164 18.18 -21.29 -39.02
C PHE A 164 17.51 -20.18 -39.85
N LEU A 165 16.18 -20.25 -40.04
CA LEU A 165 15.45 -19.44 -41.03
C LEU A 165 16.10 -19.52 -42.44
N ALA A 166 16.60 -18.39 -42.95
CA ALA A 166 17.41 -18.30 -44.16
C ALA A 166 18.92 -18.04 -43.89
N TYR A 167 19.28 -17.83 -42.63
CA TYR A 167 20.63 -17.54 -42.17
C TYR A 167 21.44 -18.83 -42.00
N TRP A 168 22.76 -18.68 -42.08
CA TRP A 168 23.73 -19.77 -41.99
C TRP A 168 24.83 -19.37 -41.01
N PHE A 169 25.22 -20.31 -40.17
CA PHE A 169 26.21 -20.12 -39.11
C PHE A 169 27.29 -21.19 -39.28
N ASP A 170 28.52 -20.74 -39.45
CA ASP A 170 29.67 -21.63 -39.64
C ASP A 170 30.17 -22.24 -38.33
N CYS A 171 29.87 -21.62 -37.18
CA CYS A 171 30.41 -21.99 -35.87
C CYS A 171 29.30 -22.28 -34.84
N LEU A 172 29.59 -23.15 -33.86
CA LEU A 172 28.73 -23.44 -32.71
C LEU A 172 29.55 -23.70 -31.43
N HIS A 173 29.35 -22.86 -30.42
CA HIS A 173 29.78 -23.10 -29.05
C HIS A 173 28.62 -23.67 -28.18
N THR A 174 28.91 -24.40 -27.10
CA THR A 174 27.85 -24.86 -26.17
C THR A 174 28.27 -24.70 -24.71
N ILE A 175 27.57 -23.80 -24.02
CA ILE A 175 27.76 -23.49 -22.60
C ILE A 175 27.07 -24.56 -21.74
N ALA A 176 27.78 -25.09 -20.75
CA ALA A 176 27.34 -26.17 -19.86
C ALA A 176 26.37 -25.72 -18.75
N THR A 177 25.30 -25.00 -19.11
CA THR A 177 24.17 -24.65 -18.24
C THR A 177 23.07 -25.75 -18.27
N THR A 178 21.96 -25.57 -17.52
CA THR A 178 20.89 -26.59 -17.43
C THR A 178 19.49 -25.95 -17.47
N PRO A 179 18.78 -25.91 -18.62
CA PRO A 179 19.22 -26.37 -19.95
C PRO A 179 20.45 -25.60 -20.48
N PRO A 180 21.27 -26.23 -21.36
CA PRO A 180 22.47 -25.65 -21.94
C PRO A 180 22.16 -24.50 -22.91
N ILE A 181 23.08 -23.54 -23.00
CA ILE A 181 23.00 -22.45 -23.99
C ILE A 181 23.88 -22.82 -25.20
N LYS A 182 23.28 -22.82 -26.39
CA LYS A 182 23.95 -23.03 -27.67
C LYS A 182 24.19 -21.69 -28.34
N PHE A 183 25.42 -21.39 -28.72
CA PHE A 183 25.80 -20.11 -29.31
C PHE A 183 26.27 -20.33 -30.75
N TYR A 184 25.39 -20.05 -31.71
CA TYR A 184 25.66 -20.13 -33.14
C TYR A 184 26.22 -18.79 -33.62
N TYR A 185 27.33 -18.80 -34.36
CA TYR A 185 27.96 -17.56 -34.79
C TYR A 185 28.69 -17.66 -36.14
N ASN A 186 29.02 -16.50 -36.68
CA ASN A 186 29.93 -16.30 -37.80
C ASN A 186 31.09 -15.41 -37.39
N ILE A 187 32.21 -15.50 -38.12
CA ILE A 187 33.41 -14.68 -37.95
C ILE A 187 33.63 -13.90 -39.25
N ASP A 188 33.69 -12.57 -39.18
CA ASP A 188 33.88 -11.73 -40.36
C ASP A 188 35.17 -12.06 -41.12
N GLY A 189 35.12 -11.97 -42.45
CA GLY A 189 36.19 -12.36 -43.37
C GLY A 189 36.55 -13.86 -43.38
N VAL A 190 35.96 -14.69 -42.50
CA VAL A 190 36.32 -16.10 -42.29
C VAL A 190 35.15 -17.03 -42.61
N SER A 191 33.94 -16.70 -42.14
CA SER A 191 32.70 -17.43 -42.41
C SER A 191 32.21 -17.20 -43.84
N GLY A 192 31.67 -18.23 -44.48
CA GLY A 192 31.07 -18.07 -45.80
C GLY A 192 30.61 -19.36 -46.47
N ARG A 193 29.49 -19.30 -47.19
CA ARG A 193 28.81 -20.46 -47.79
C ARG A 193 29.15 -20.66 -49.27
N SER A 194 29.07 -21.89 -49.73
CA SER A 194 29.16 -22.23 -51.16
C SER A 194 27.81 -22.03 -51.84
N VAL A 195 27.72 -21.08 -52.77
CA VAL A 195 26.49 -20.79 -53.53
C VAL A 195 26.61 -21.40 -54.92
N CYS A 196 25.88 -22.48 -55.18
CA CYS A 196 25.92 -23.20 -56.45
C CYS A 196 24.76 -22.81 -57.37
N SER A 197 25.10 -22.34 -58.58
CA SER A 197 24.16 -22.15 -59.69
C SER A 197 24.43 -23.22 -60.74
N GLY A 198 23.63 -24.29 -60.72
CA GLY A 198 23.95 -25.52 -61.44
C GLY A 198 25.24 -26.15 -60.91
N SER A 199 26.17 -26.47 -61.80
CA SER A 199 27.49 -27.05 -61.47
C SER A 199 28.59 -26.03 -61.17
N VAL A 200 28.26 -24.73 -61.10
CA VAL A 200 29.22 -23.67 -60.77
C VAL A 200 28.93 -23.14 -59.37
N CYS A 201 29.90 -23.29 -58.45
CA CYS A 201 29.78 -22.81 -57.07
C CYS A 201 30.72 -21.63 -56.81
N GLY A 202 30.17 -20.51 -56.35
CA GLY A 202 30.91 -19.38 -55.80
C GLY A 202 31.01 -19.48 -54.27
N TRP A 203 31.86 -18.63 -53.67
CA TRP A 203 31.89 -18.41 -52.22
C TRP A 203 31.24 -17.06 -51.90
N GLU A 204 30.31 -17.06 -50.96
CA GLU A 204 29.64 -15.87 -50.44
C GLU A 204 30.05 -15.72 -48.96
N PRO A 205 30.75 -14.62 -48.58
CA PRO A 205 31.04 -14.34 -47.18
C PRO A 205 29.74 -14.20 -46.37
N LEU A 206 29.82 -14.47 -45.07
CA LEU A 206 28.72 -14.31 -44.13
C LEU A 206 29.13 -13.30 -43.05
N ASP A 207 28.30 -12.27 -42.86
CA ASP A 207 28.47 -11.28 -41.79
C ASP A 207 28.55 -11.98 -40.42
N GLY A 208 29.44 -11.51 -39.56
CA GLY A 208 29.70 -12.09 -38.23
C GLY A 208 30.51 -11.17 -37.34
N VAL A 209 30.96 -11.69 -36.20
CA VAL A 209 31.75 -10.91 -35.23
C VAL A 209 33.16 -10.61 -35.74
N PRO A 210 33.84 -9.56 -35.24
CA PRO A 210 35.24 -9.30 -35.55
C PRO A 210 36.14 -10.52 -35.27
N ALA A 211 37.04 -10.83 -36.21
CA ALA A 211 37.95 -11.98 -36.15
C ALA A 211 39.16 -11.78 -35.20
N VAL A 212 38.95 -11.10 -34.07
CA VAL A 212 39.98 -10.80 -33.06
C VAL A 212 39.96 -11.89 -31.98
N ASP A 213 41.11 -12.48 -31.70
CA ASP A 213 41.38 -13.49 -30.67
C ASP A 213 42.72 -13.07 -30.04
N ALA A 214 42.66 -12.50 -28.83
CA ALA A 214 43.79 -11.88 -28.16
C ALA A 214 44.48 -12.79 -27.13
N ASP A 215 43.80 -13.80 -26.60
CA ASP A 215 44.37 -14.77 -25.66
C ASP A 215 44.92 -16.04 -26.35
N GLY A 216 44.52 -16.29 -27.61
CA GLY A 216 44.94 -17.42 -28.45
C GLY A 216 44.09 -18.68 -28.29
N ASN A 217 42.91 -18.61 -27.66
CA ASN A 217 42.05 -19.76 -27.37
C ASN A 217 41.33 -20.31 -28.62
N LYS A 218 41.18 -19.49 -29.69
CA LYS A 218 40.50 -19.76 -30.97
C LYS A 218 38.97 -19.74 -30.92
N ILE A 219 38.43 -18.90 -30.06
CA ILE A 219 37.11 -18.27 -30.08
C ILE A 219 37.39 -16.76 -30.21
N PRO A 220 36.56 -15.97 -30.92
CA PRO A 220 36.77 -14.52 -30.96
C PRO A 220 36.50 -13.86 -29.60
N ASP A 221 37.27 -12.84 -29.23
CA ASP A 221 37.14 -12.10 -27.96
C ASP A 221 35.69 -11.64 -27.71
N ALA A 222 35.01 -11.17 -28.76
CA ALA A 222 33.61 -10.76 -28.73
C ALA A 222 32.64 -11.90 -28.33
N VAL A 223 32.92 -13.12 -28.77
CA VAL A 223 32.12 -14.32 -28.46
C VAL A 223 32.45 -14.81 -27.04
N ASP A 224 33.69 -14.71 -26.59
CA ASP A 224 34.04 -14.98 -25.19
C ASP A 224 33.39 -13.99 -24.21
N GLU A 225 33.37 -12.68 -24.52
CA GLU A 225 32.62 -11.69 -23.74
C GLU A 225 31.12 -12.04 -23.67
N MET A 226 30.51 -12.44 -24.79
CA MET A 226 29.10 -12.87 -24.85
C MET A 226 28.83 -14.20 -24.12
N ILE A 227 29.75 -15.17 -24.18
CA ILE A 227 29.68 -16.46 -23.46
C ILE A 227 29.80 -16.22 -21.95
N ALA A 228 30.80 -15.46 -21.51
CA ALA A 228 31.01 -15.14 -20.10
C ALA A 228 29.83 -14.35 -19.53
N SER A 229 29.32 -13.37 -20.28
CA SER A 229 28.10 -12.63 -19.97
C SER A 229 26.88 -13.56 -19.77
N SER A 230 26.58 -14.38 -20.79
CA SER A 230 25.44 -15.30 -20.79
C SER A 230 25.52 -16.34 -19.66
N THR A 231 26.71 -16.89 -19.41
CA THR A 231 26.95 -17.87 -18.33
C THR A 231 26.70 -17.27 -16.96
N THR A 232 27.18 -16.04 -16.75
CA THR A 232 27.04 -15.29 -15.50
C THR A 232 25.58 -14.95 -15.21
N ALA A 233 24.88 -14.39 -16.20
CA ALA A 233 23.47 -14.04 -16.09
C ALA A 233 22.57 -15.28 -15.92
N ALA A 234 22.77 -16.33 -16.72
CA ALA A 234 22.03 -17.60 -16.60
C ALA A 234 22.15 -18.23 -15.22
N THR A 235 23.33 -18.10 -14.59
CA THR A 235 23.56 -18.60 -13.22
C THR A 235 22.80 -17.75 -12.20
N GLN A 236 22.90 -16.42 -12.30
CA GLN A 236 22.31 -15.53 -11.31
C GLN A 236 20.77 -15.45 -11.39
N TYR A 237 20.18 -15.51 -12.59
CA TYR A 237 18.72 -15.58 -12.74
C TYR A 237 18.14 -16.84 -12.08
N ARG A 238 18.85 -17.97 -12.17
CA ARG A 238 18.49 -19.23 -11.47
C ARG A 238 18.69 -19.13 -9.96
N ASN A 239 19.73 -18.43 -9.48
CA ASN A 239 19.93 -18.19 -8.05
C ASN A 239 18.77 -17.40 -7.43
N TRP A 240 18.14 -16.49 -8.18
CA TRP A 240 16.92 -15.80 -7.77
C TRP A 240 15.64 -16.64 -7.95
N GLY A 241 15.70 -17.84 -8.52
CA GLY A 241 14.56 -18.73 -8.72
C GLY A 241 13.80 -18.57 -10.04
N PHE A 242 14.38 -17.90 -11.05
CA PHE A 242 13.80 -17.87 -12.39
C PHE A 242 14.03 -19.21 -13.13
N GLU A 243 12.96 -19.72 -13.72
CA GLU A 243 12.93 -20.94 -14.55
C GLU A 243 12.81 -20.59 -16.05
N VAL A 244 13.11 -21.57 -16.92
CA VAL A 244 13.09 -21.40 -18.38
C VAL A 244 12.57 -22.67 -19.06
N THR A 245 11.64 -22.51 -20.00
CA THR A 245 11.01 -23.63 -20.71
C THR A 245 11.86 -24.10 -21.89
N GLY A 246 12.24 -25.38 -21.91
CA GLY A 246 12.84 -26.03 -23.08
C GLY A 246 14.07 -26.90 -22.78
N PRO A 247 14.61 -27.61 -23.79
CA PRO A 247 15.79 -28.48 -23.65
C PRO A 247 17.12 -27.74 -23.85
N ASP A 248 17.10 -26.55 -24.45
CA ASP A 248 18.25 -25.67 -24.70
C ASP A 248 17.79 -24.20 -24.77
N ILE A 249 18.73 -23.26 -24.70
CA ILE A 249 18.54 -21.86 -25.10
C ILE A 249 19.43 -21.63 -26.32
N SER A 250 18.90 -21.12 -27.43
CA SER A 250 19.68 -20.95 -28.67
C SER A 250 19.93 -19.48 -28.99
N ILE A 251 21.19 -19.06 -28.99
CA ILE A 251 21.63 -17.71 -29.34
C ILE A 251 22.28 -17.73 -30.73
N TYR A 252 21.94 -16.76 -31.58
CA TYR A 252 22.43 -16.64 -32.95
C TYR A 252 23.04 -15.25 -33.21
N ALA A 253 24.37 -15.14 -33.20
CA ALA A 253 25.08 -13.92 -33.58
C ALA A 253 25.40 -13.93 -35.08
N GLY A 254 25.06 -12.84 -35.79
CA GLY A 254 25.08 -12.80 -37.26
C GLY A 254 23.74 -12.49 -37.92
N VAL A 255 22.72 -12.02 -37.17
CA VAL A 255 21.40 -11.71 -37.72
C VAL A 255 21.10 -10.22 -37.56
N SER A 256 21.38 -9.44 -38.61
CA SER A 256 20.99 -8.02 -38.64
C SER A 256 19.51 -7.86 -38.96
N THR A 257 18.78 -7.13 -38.11
CA THR A 257 17.38 -6.71 -38.34
C THR A 257 17.22 -5.23 -37.99
N ASN A 258 17.02 -4.38 -39.00
CA ASN A 258 16.65 -2.96 -38.90
C ASN A 258 17.28 -2.15 -37.74
N ASN A 259 18.60 -2.22 -37.55
CA ASN A 259 19.37 -1.55 -36.49
C ASN A 259 18.93 -1.86 -35.04
N ASN A 260 18.13 -2.92 -34.82
CA ASN A 260 17.78 -3.39 -33.48
C ASN A 260 19.01 -4.07 -32.84
N PRO A 261 19.43 -3.68 -31.62
CA PRO A 261 20.55 -4.33 -30.95
C PRO A 261 20.30 -5.82 -30.63
N GLY A 262 19.07 -6.30 -30.40
CA GLY A 262 18.81 -7.72 -30.14
C GLY A 262 17.32 -8.08 -30.14
N ILE A 263 16.99 -9.38 -30.19
CA ILE A 263 15.60 -9.84 -30.03
C ILE A 263 15.49 -11.29 -29.55
N THR A 264 14.62 -11.53 -28.57
CA THR A 264 14.32 -12.86 -28.03
C THR A 264 12.89 -13.29 -28.31
N PHE A 265 12.73 -14.50 -28.86
CA PHE A 265 11.45 -15.09 -29.26
C PHE A 265 10.96 -16.18 -28.28
N PRO A 266 9.66 -16.19 -27.93
CA PRO A 266 9.05 -17.21 -27.08
C PRO A 266 8.75 -18.51 -27.85
N THR A 267 9.79 -19.18 -28.33
CA THR A 267 9.66 -20.41 -29.15
C THR A 267 9.40 -21.69 -28.37
N GLY A 268 9.62 -21.71 -27.05
CA GLY A 268 9.58 -22.93 -26.21
C GLY A 268 8.29 -23.73 -26.35
N ASP A 269 7.18 -23.12 -25.92
CA ASP A 269 5.82 -23.71 -25.92
C ASP A 269 5.30 -24.09 -27.32
N VAL A 270 5.90 -23.53 -28.38
CA VAL A 270 5.34 -23.56 -29.73
C VAL A 270 5.82 -24.76 -30.55
N ILE A 271 7.08 -25.18 -30.37
CA ILE A 271 7.74 -26.23 -31.19
C ILE A 271 8.35 -27.38 -30.38
N ASN A 272 8.11 -27.41 -29.06
CA ASN A 272 8.84 -28.21 -28.08
C ASN A 272 10.36 -28.02 -28.25
N GLY A 273 10.77 -26.75 -28.37
CA GLY A 273 12.16 -26.29 -28.29
C GLY A 273 12.36 -25.52 -26.99
N GLY A 274 13.35 -24.65 -26.95
CA GLY A 274 13.45 -23.59 -25.95
C GLY A 274 13.42 -22.19 -26.59
N PRO A 275 13.73 -21.13 -25.83
CA PRO A 275 13.77 -19.76 -26.34
C PRO A 275 14.93 -19.54 -27.32
N VAL A 276 14.71 -18.63 -28.27
CA VAL A 276 15.67 -18.26 -29.31
C VAL A 276 16.00 -16.77 -29.20
N ILE A 277 17.31 -16.47 -29.09
CA ILE A 277 17.86 -15.12 -29.03
C ILE A 277 18.60 -14.84 -30.35
N LEU A 278 18.32 -13.72 -31.00
CA LEU A 278 19.05 -13.25 -32.17
C LEU A 278 19.86 -12.00 -31.81
N LEU A 279 21.13 -11.99 -32.20
CA LEU A 279 22.07 -10.89 -32.02
C LEU A 279 22.60 -10.44 -33.39
N PRO A 280 22.91 -9.15 -33.59
CA PRO A 280 23.50 -8.63 -34.82
C PRO A 280 24.88 -9.26 -35.10
N PRO A 281 25.45 -9.05 -36.30
CA PRO A 281 26.79 -9.55 -36.64
C PRO A 281 27.87 -9.05 -35.69
N ASP A 282 27.86 -7.74 -35.40
CA ASP A 282 28.70 -7.11 -34.39
C ASP A 282 27.81 -6.23 -33.48
N PRO A 283 27.46 -6.70 -32.26
CA PRO A 283 26.77 -5.89 -31.26
C PRO A 283 27.48 -4.59 -30.85
N ALA A 284 28.79 -4.50 -31.03
CA ALA A 284 29.62 -3.36 -30.64
C ALA A 284 29.87 -2.34 -31.76
N ASP A 285 29.37 -2.56 -32.98
CA ASP A 285 29.63 -1.68 -34.14
C ASP A 285 29.24 -0.22 -33.81
N GLY A 286 30.23 0.68 -33.89
CA GLY A 286 30.13 2.09 -33.49
C GLY A 286 29.89 2.37 -31.99
N ASN A 287 29.51 1.37 -31.18
CA ASN A 287 28.98 1.50 -29.83
C ASN A 287 29.91 0.96 -28.71
N GLY A 288 30.94 0.18 -29.06
CA GLY A 288 31.98 -0.32 -28.16
C GLY A 288 31.66 -1.66 -27.49
N SER A 289 32.69 -2.37 -27.00
CA SER A 289 32.59 -3.76 -26.50
C SER A 289 31.62 -3.95 -25.33
N ILE A 290 31.24 -2.86 -24.65
CA ILE A 290 30.17 -2.83 -23.64
C ILE A 290 28.85 -3.47 -24.10
N TRP A 291 28.61 -3.57 -25.41
CA TRP A 291 27.41 -4.23 -25.94
C TRP A 291 27.55 -5.76 -26.03
N TYR A 292 28.75 -6.32 -26.17
CA TYR A 292 28.98 -7.76 -26.01
C TYR A 292 28.69 -8.22 -24.57
N THR A 293 28.89 -7.34 -23.58
CA THR A 293 28.61 -7.64 -22.17
C THR A 293 27.17 -7.32 -21.79
N TYR A 294 26.64 -6.14 -22.14
CA TYR A 294 25.28 -5.69 -21.81
C TYR A 294 24.20 -6.57 -22.45
N LEU A 295 24.22 -6.69 -23.78
CA LEU A 295 23.09 -7.18 -24.56
C LEU A 295 22.72 -8.64 -24.28
N PRO A 296 23.65 -9.60 -24.16
CA PRO A 296 23.29 -10.98 -23.86
C PRO A 296 22.66 -11.16 -22.47
N ARG A 297 22.85 -10.22 -21.54
CA ARG A 297 22.13 -10.25 -20.24
C ARG A 297 20.67 -9.86 -20.43
N HIS A 298 20.43 -8.75 -21.13
CA HIS A 298 19.09 -8.21 -21.40
C HIS A 298 18.21 -9.24 -22.11
N GLU A 299 18.67 -9.71 -23.27
CA GLU A 299 17.97 -10.70 -24.09
C GLU A 299 17.75 -12.03 -23.36
N LEU A 300 18.77 -12.51 -22.63
CA LEU A 300 18.64 -13.73 -21.85
C LEU A 300 17.60 -13.59 -20.75
N PHE A 301 17.37 -12.41 -20.16
CA PHE A 301 16.31 -12.25 -19.17
C PHE A 301 14.91 -12.40 -19.78
N HIS A 302 14.68 -11.92 -21.01
CA HIS A 302 13.42 -12.19 -21.73
C HIS A 302 13.18 -13.71 -21.90
N ALA A 303 14.23 -14.49 -22.14
CA ALA A 303 14.14 -15.95 -22.23
C ALA A 303 13.64 -16.61 -20.93
N PHE A 304 13.88 -16.01 -19.76
CA PHE A 304 13.30 -16.43 -18.47
C PHE A 304 11.90 -15.82 -18.23
N GLN A 305 11.64 -14.56 -18.61
CA GLN A 305 10.31 -13.94 -18.52
C GLN A 305 9.24 -14.77 -19.25
N TYR A 306 9.57 -15.27 -20.44
CA TYR A 306 8.69 -16.09 -21.27
C TYR A 306 8.30 -17.45 -20.64
N HIS A 307 8.88 -17.87 -19.52
CA HIS A 307 8.39 -19.04 -18.76
C HIS A 307 7.10 -18.73 -17.97
N TYR A 308 6.90 -17.48 -17.56
CA TYR A 308 5.80 -17.08 -16.67
C TYR A 308 4.59 -16.46 -17.42
N MET A 309 4.67 -16.37 -18.74
CA MET A 309 3.59 -15.89 -19.61
C MET A 309 3.35 -16.90 -20.75
N SER A 310 2.09 -17.18 -21.07
CA SER A 310 1.81 -17.89 -22.32
C SER A 310 1.97 -16.94 -23.51
N VAL A 311 2.44 -17.46 -24.65
CA VAL A 311 2.57 -16.66 -25.88
C VAL A 311 1.25 -15.98 -26.27
N LEU A 312 0.12 -16.64 -26.01
CA LEU A 312 -1.21 -16.08 -26.28
C LEU A 312 -1.55 -14.89 -25.37
N HIS A 313 -1.24 -14.96 -24.07
CA HIS A 313 -1.47 -13.83 -23.17
C HIS A 313 -0.53 -12.66 -23.48
N PHE A 314 0.75 -12.93 -23.76
CA PHE A 314 1.69 -11.89 -24.22
C PHE A 314 1.12 -11.11 -25.41
N LEU A 315 0.60 -11.80 -26.43
CA LEU A 315 0.06 -11.19 -27.65
C LEU A 315 -1.30 -10.51 -27.46
N ASP A 316 -2.13 -11.00 -26.54
CA ASP A 316 -3.43 -10.40 -26.21
C ASP A 316 -3.29 -9.03 -25.53
N ALA A 317 -2.15 -8.74 -24.91
CA ALA A 317 -1.94 -7.58 -24.03
C ALA A 317 -0.53 -6.96 -24.18
N VAL A 318 0.11 -7.10 -25.35
CA VAL A 318 1.53 -6.78 -25.51
C VAL A 318 1.88 -5.33 -25.17
N ASP A 319 1.07 -4.35 -25.59
CA ASP A 319 1.32 -2.94 -25.30
C ASP A 319 1.27 -2.62 -23.79
N ALA A 320 0.47 -3.38 -23.03
CA ALA A 320 0.35 -3.28 -21.57
C ALA A 320 1.37 -4.14 -20.79
N ILE A 321 2.03 -5.11 -21.44
CA ILE A 321 3.03 -6.01 -20.84
C ILE A 321 4.47 -5.55 -21.15
N ASN A 322 4.72 -5.04 -22.36
CA ASN A 322 6.04 -4.73 -22.89
C ASN A 322 6.84 -3.79 -21.98
N TRP A 323 6.17 -2.79 -21.38
CA TRP A 323 6.87 -1.83 -20.51
C TRP A 323 7.52 -2.51 -19.29
N TRP A 324 6.88 -3.56 -18.75
CA TRP A 324 7.37 -4.31 -17.60
C TRP A 324 8.42 -5.37 -18.00
N MET A 325 8.32 -5.93 -19.20
CA MET A 325 9.37 -6.77 -19.77
C MET A 325 10.70 -6.01 -19.87
N GLU A 326 10.69 -4.84 -20.51
CA GLU A 326 11.92 -4.06 -20.72
C GLU A 326 12.44 -3.48 -19.40
N ALA A 327 11.56 -2.97 -18.53
CA ALA A 327 11.94 -2.45 -17.21
C ALA A 327 12.57 -3.53 -16.31
N THR A 328 12.04 -4.76 -16.32
CA THR A 328 12.61 -5.84 -15.50
C THR A 328 13.82 -6.51 -16.13
N ALA A 329 13.98 -6.46 -17.46
CA ALA A 329 15.22 -6.86 -18.12
C ALA A 329 16.38 -5.92 -17.76
N GLU A 330 16.21 -4.60 -17.88
CA GLU A 330 17.24 -3.62 -17.48
C GLU A 330 17.59 -3.73 -15.98
N TRP A 331 16.59 -3.93 -15.11
CA TRP A 331 16.80 -4.23 -13.69
C TRP A 331 17.63 -5.52 -13.50
N ALA A 332 17.32 -6.59 -14.24
CA ALA A 332 18.04 -7.86 -14.14
C ALA A 332 19.47 -7.78 -14.68
N VAL A 333 19.74 -6.95 -15.69
CA VAL A 333 21.10 -6.64 -16.15
C VAL A 333 21.89 -5.96 -15.04
N HIS A 334 21.33 -4.89 -14.45
CA HIS A 334 21.97 -4.14 -13.36
C HIS A 334 22.25 -5.01 -12.14
N GLN A 335 21.24 -5.74 -11.65
CA GLN A 335 21.39 -6.59 -10.47
C GLN A 335 22.44 -7.70 -10.68
N VAL A 336 22.67 -8.16 -11.91
CA VAL A 336 23.81 -9.06 -12.20
C VAL A 336 25.14 -8.33 -11.99
N TYR A 337 25.31 -7.13 -12.57
CA TYR A 337 26.53 -6.32 -12.35
C TYR A 337 26.77 -6.00 -10.87
N VAL A 338 25.73 -5.64 -10.10
CA VAL A 338 25.82 -5.42 -8.65
C VAL A 338 26.33 -6.66 -7.92
N LYS A 339 25.76 -7.85 -8.21
CA LYS A 339 26.15 -9.11 -7.54
C LYS A 339 27.54 -9.62 -7.97
N THR A 340 28.02 -9.28 -9.17
CA THR A 340 29.35 -9.71 -9.67
C THR A 340 30.46 -8.67 -9.51
N GLY A 341 30.11 -7.43 -9.16
CA GLY A 341 31.02 -6.28 -9.09
C GLY A 341 30.81 -5.32 -10.27
N ALA A 342 30.41 -4.08 -9.97
CA ALA A 342 30.06 -3.04 -10.94
C ALA A 342 31.23 -2.44 -11.74
N THR A 343 32.43 -3.04 -11.68
CA THR A 343 33.62 -2.59 -12.42
C THR A 343 33.81 -3.30 -13.77
N ALA A 344 32.82 -4.07 -14.22
CA ALA A 344 32.84 -4.71 -15.53
C ALA A 344 32.58 -3.71 -16.68
N PRO A 345 33.14 -3.90 -17.88
CA PRO A 345 32.80 -3.08 -19.05
C PRO A 345 31.29 -3.12 -19.32
N GLY A 346 30.67 -1.95 -19.49
CA GLY A 346 29.24 -1.82 -19.78
C GLY A 346 28.31 -1.90 -18.58
N ALA A 347 28.83 -1.82 -17.34
CA ALA A 347 28.02 -1.86 -16.13
C ALA A 347 26.94 -0.76 -16.07
N ASP A 348 27.15 0.40 -16.70
CA ASP A 348 26.22 1.55 -16.73
C ASP A 348 25.24 1.56 -17.91
N ALA A 349 25.38 0.64 -18.88
CA ALA A 349 24.64 0.67 -20.14
C ALA A 349 23.11 0.54 -19.96
N TYR A 350 22.64 -0.16 -18.91
CA TYR A 350 21.21 -0.25 -18.56
C TYR A 350 20.60 1.12 -18.23
N ALA A 351 21.38 2.02 -17.62
CA ALA A 351 20.90 3.31 -17.13
C ALA A 351 20.64 4.32 -18.26
N ARG A 352 21.09 4.05 -19.51
CA ARG A 352 21.04 5.00 -20.64
C ARG A 352 19.66 5.66 -20.87
N ASN A 353 18.57 4.96 -20.50
CA ASN A 353 17.19 5.41 -20.69
C ASN A 353 16.54 6.08 -19.46
N VAL A 354 17.24 6.21 -18.32
CA VAL A 354 16.77 6.96 -17.11
C VAL A 354 16.32 8.37 -17.49
N GLY A 355 17.11 9.05 -18.33
CA GLY A 355 16.81 10.39 -18.81
C GLY A 355 15.48 10.47 -19.57
N THR A 356 15.17 9.46 -20.37
CA THR A 356 13.91 9.41 -21.13
C THR A 356 12.70 9.29 -20.19
N PHE A 357 12.74 8.36 -19.24
CA PHE A 357 11.66 8.15 -18.28
C PHE A 357 11.43 9.38 -17.38
N LEU A 358 12.49 9.90 -16.75
CA LEU A 358 12.40 11.03 -15.83
C LEU A 358 12.28 12.41 -16.51
N SER A 359 12.31 12.46 -17.85
CA SER A 359 11.94 13.67 -18.62
C SER A 359 10.42 13.86 -18.77
N LYS A 360 9.62 12.80 -18.64
CA LYS A 360 8.15 12.81 -18.74
C LYS A 360 7.49 12.14 -17.50
N PRO A 361 7.79 12.58 -16.26
CA PRO A 361 7.35 11.89 -15.05
C PRO A 361 5.83 11.90 -14.82
N GLN A 362 5.10 12.80 -15.49
CA GLN A 362 3.64 12.98 -15.40
C GLN A 362 2.84 11.96 -16.21
N LEU A 363 3.49 11.29 -17.19
CA LEU A 363 2.90 10.18 -17.92
C LEU A 363 2.66 8.98 -16.99
N ALA A 364 1.80 8.07 -17.44
CA ALA A 364 1.50 6.86 -16.69
C ALA A 364 2.76 6.01 -16.49
N ILE A 365 2.82 5.20 -15.43
CA ILE A 365 3.99 4.35 -15.16
C ILE A 365 4.25 3.41 -16.35
N ASP A 366 3.19 2.79 -16.84
CA ASP A 366 3.09 1.86 -17.96
C ASP A 366 3.14 2.51 -19.35
N ALA A 367 3.21 3.84 -19.44
CA ALA A 367 3.28 4.53 -20.74
C ALA A 367 4.56 4.14 -21.53
N THR A 368 4.37 3.52 -22.69
CA THR A 368 5.43 3.16 -23.64
C THR A 368 5.56 4.22 -24.75
N ASP A 369 6.75 4.35 -25.34
CA ASP A 369 6.97 5.14 -26.56
C ASP A 369 6.75 4.29 -27.85
N GLY A 370 6.28 3.03 -27.74
CA GLY A 370 6.30 2.00 -28.80
C GLY A 370 7.26 0.85 -28.46
N LEU A 371 7.23 -0.28 -29.18
CA LEU A 371 8.18 -1.37 -28.94
C LEU A 371 9.60 -0.92 -29.33
N GLY A 372 10.62 -1.29 -28.54
CA GLY A 372 11.96 -0.70 -28.70
C GLY A 372 12.05 0.80 -28.35
N GLY A 373 10.93 1.46 -28.02
CA GLY A 373 10.85 2.84 -27.57
C GLY A 373 11.59 3.08 -26.25
N SER A 374 12.27 4.22 -26.15
CA SER A 374 13.24 4.46 -25.07
C SER A 374 12.65 4.53 -23.65
N ARG A 375 11.39 4.95 -23.45
CA ARG A 375 10.84 5.15 -22.09
C ARG A 375 10.79 3.88 -21.24
N GLN A 376 10.35 2.74 -21.77
CA GLN A 376 10.12 1.56 -20.92
C GLN A 376 11.41 0.96 -20.32
N TYR A 377 12.52 0.98 -21.05
CA TYR A 377 13.82 0.61 -20.50
C TYR A 377 14.13 1.44 -19.25
N GLY A 378 13.94 2.76 -19.32
CA GLY A 378 14.12 3.69 -18.19
C GLY A 378 13.14 3.50 -17.03
N ALA A 379 12.08 2.71 -17.21
CA ALA A 379 11.11 2.40 -16.14
C ALA A 379 11.64 1.34 -15.14
N PHE A 380 12.85 0.78 -15.33
CA PHE A 380 13.51 -0.13 -14.37
C PHE A 380 13.63 0.44 -12.95
N LEU A 381 13.59 1.77 -12.83
CA LEU A 381 13.53 2.49 -11.56
C LEU A 381 12.41 1.97 -10.65
N LEU A 382 11.26 1.56 -11.20
CA LEU A 382 10.16 1.01 -10.41
C LEU A 382 10.47 -0.40 -9.83
N PRO A 383 10.84 -1.43 -10.61
CA PRO A 383 11.26 -2.70 -10.03
C PRO A 383 12.49 -2.56 -9.13
N ALA A 384 13.42 -1.64 -9.40
CA ALA A 384 14.53 -1.33 -8.48
C ALA A 384 13.99 -0.83 -7.12
N TYR A 385 13.19 0.24 -7.12
CA TYR A 385 12.59 0.82 -5.92
C TYR A 385 11.79 -0.23 -5.13
N LEU A 386 10.88 -0.94 -5.79
CA LEU A 386 10.00 -1.90 -5.12
C LEU A 386 10.75 -3.14 -4.60
N THR A 387 11.85 -3.55 -5.24
CA THR A 387 12.74 -4.62 -4.75
C THR A 387 13.44 -4.19 -3.47
N GLU A 388 14.07 -3.02 -3.42
CA GLU A 388 14.72 -2.51 -2.20
C GLU A 388 13.71 -2.29 -1.05
N LEU A 389 12.52 -1.84 -1.40
CA LEU A 389 11.42 -1.56 -0.48
C LEU A 389 10.77 -2.84 0.11
N THR A 390 11.09 -4.02 -0.44
CA THR A 390 10.55 -5.32 -0.02
C THR A 390 11.64 -6.39 0.09
N ASP A 391 11.95 -7.11 -1.00
CA ASP A 391 12.92 -8.20 -1.05
C ASP A 391 13.29 -8.59 -2.51
N GLU A 392 14.37 -9.38 -2.68
CA GLU A 392 14.86 -9.83 -3.99
C GLU A 392 13.99 -10.88 -4.71
N GLN A 393 12.84 -11.27 -4.16
CA GLN A 393 11.84 -12.11 -4.85
C GLN A 393 10.71 -11.30 -5.49
N PHE A 394 10.59 -9.99 -5.21
CA PHE A 394 9.49 -9.14 -5.68
C PHE A 394 9.22 -9.23 -7.19
N VAL A 395 10.27 -9.12 -8.03
CA VAL A 395 10.13 -9.17 -9.49
C VAL A 395 9.70 -10.57 -9.96
N LEU A 396 10.24 -11.63 -9.37
CA LEU A 396 9.88 -13.01 -9.69
C LEU A 396 8.44 -13.33 -9.28
N ASP A 397 8.00 -12.89 -8.10
CA ASP A 397 6.62 -13.09 -7.64
C ASP A 397 5.61 -12.29 -8.49
N THR A 398 6.02 -11.12 -8.99
CA THR A 398 5.22 -10.38 -9.98
C THR A 398 5.06 -11.18 -11.27
N TRP A 399 6.15 -11.76 -11.81
CA TRP A 399 6.06 -12.65 -12.96
C TRP A 399 5.19 -13.88 -12.70
N LYS A 400 5.31 -14.55 -11.56
CA LYS A 400 4.42 -15.66 -11.14
C LYS A 400 2.95 -15.26 -11.02
N ALA A 401 2.63 -13.98 -10.77
CA ALA A 401 1.26 -13.49 -10.64
C ALA A 401 0.62 -13.03 -11.98
N MET A 402 1.42 -12.90 -13.04
CA MET A 402 1.03 -12.48 -14.39
C MET A 402 0.43 -13.52 -15.35
N PRO A 403 0.37 -14.85 -15.11
CA PRO A 403 -0.27 -15.78 -16.06
C PRO A 403 -1.68 -15.37 -16.52
N ASP A 404 -2.46 -14.74 -15.63
CA ASP A 404 -3.80 -14.22 -15.88
C ASP A 404 -3.96 -12.71 -15.55
N LYS A 405 -2.86 -11.92 -15.46
CA LYS A 405 -2.91 -10.48 -15.08
C LYS A 405 -1.95 -9.57 -15.84
N LEU A 406 -2.39 -8.32 -16.04
CA LEU A 406 -1.53 -7.22 -16.47
C LEU A 406 -0.52 -6.83 -15.37
N PRO A 407 0.65 -6.24 -15.71
CA PRO A 407 1.74 -5.98 -14.75
C PRO A 407 1.32 -5.17 -13.52
N LEU A 408 0.58 -4.07 -13.70
CA LEU A 408 0.15 -3.22 -12.58
C LEU A 408 -0.76 -3.94 -11.58
N SER A 409 -1.59 -4.87 -12.07
CA SER A 409 -2.45 -5.72 -11.23
C SER A 409 -1.64 -6.78 -10.48
N ALA A 410 -0.62 -7.36 -11.12
CA ALA A 410 0.31 -8.28 -10.47
C ALA A 410 1.15 -7.57 -9.39
N ILE A 411 1.71 -6.39 -9.69
CA ILE A 411 2.44 -5.54 -8.74
C ILE A 411 1.56 -5.20 -7.52
N ALA A 412 0.32 -4.78 -7.74
CA ALA A 412 -0.62 -4.47 -6.65
C ALA A 412 -0.90 -5.69 -5.76
N GLN A 413 -1.12 -6.87 -6.34
CA GLN A 413 -1.29 -8.12 -5.58
C GLN A 413 -0.04 -8.47 -4.76
N VAL A 414 1.14 -8.39 -5.36
CA VAL A 414 2.42 -8.79 -4.75
C VAL A 414 2.83 -7.84 -3.63
N MET A 415 2.58 -6.53 -3.78
CA MET A 415 2.77 -5.53 -2.73
C MET A 415 1.78 -5.72 -1.58
N ALA A 416 0.50 -5.96 -1.87
CA ALA A 416 -0.50 -6.23 -0.83
C ALA A 416 -0.18 -7.51 -0.03
N GLY A 417 0.30 -8.57 -0.69
CA GLY A 417 0.78 -9.80 -0.05
C GLY A 417 1.99 -9.60 0.87
N ARG A 418 2.76 -8.51 0.67
CA ARG A 418 3.89 -8.08 1.52
C ARG A 418 3.48 -7.04 2.58
N GLY A 419 2.18 -6.85 2.81
CA GLY A 419 1.63 -5.90 3.78
C GLY A 419 1.83 -4.42 3.42
N ARG A 420 2.21 -4.12 2.18
CA ARG A 420 2.50 -2.77 1.69
C ARG A 420 1.25 -2.04 1.22
N ASN A 421 1.34 -0.72 1.04
CA ASN A 421 0.25 0.15 0.61
C ASN A 421 0.71 0.91 -0.64
N LEU A 422 0.42 0.34 -1.81
CA LEU A 422 0.97 0.83 -3.07
C LEU A 422 0.68 2.33 -3.36
N PRO A 423 -0.50 2.90 -3.02
CA PRO A 423 -0.69 4.35 -3.09
C PRO A 423 0.27 5.20 -2.23
N ASN A 424 0.66 4.73 -1.04
CA ASN A 424 1.72 5.38 -0.25
C ASN A 424 3.10 5.14 -0.86
N ASP A 425 3.38 3.92 -1.33
CA ASP A 425 4.65 3.56 -1.94
C ASP A 425 4.89 4.32 -3.26
N LEU A 426 3.85 4.66 -4.02
CA LEU A 426 3.92 5.51 -5.21
C LEU A 426 4.31 6.97 -4.90
N LEU A 427 3.83 7.54 -3.79
CA LEU A 427 4.36 8.82 -3.32
C LEU A 427 5.84 8.67 -2.92
N GLY A 428 6.20 7.54 -2.30
CA GLY A 428 7.59 7.17 -2.03
C GLY A 428 8.45 7.14 -3.29
N PHE A 429 7.99 6.48 -4.35
CA PHE A 429 8.65 6.41 -5.66
C PHE A 429 8.85 7.79 -6.29
N ALA A 430 7.86 8.68 -6.24
CA ALA A 430 8.00 10.07 -6.71
C ALA A 430 9.06 10.86 -5.90
N ILE A 431 9.16 10.63 -4.59
CA ILE A 431 10.19 11.25 -3.75
C ILE A 431 11.57 10.65 -4.05
N ALA A 432 11.67 9.33 -4.21
CA ALA A 432 12.91 8.61 -4.56
C ALA A 432 13.47 9.09 -5.90
N ASN A 433 12.61 9.19 -6.92
CA ASN A 433 12.96 9.72 -8.25
C ASN A 433 13.38 11.20 -8.22
N TYR A 434 12.82 12.01 -7.32
CA TYR A 434 13.26 13.39 -7.15
C TYR A 434 14.61 13.52 -6.44
N ARG A 435 14.90 12.61 -5.50
CA ARG A 435 16.13 12.59 -4.70
C ARG A 435 17.32 12.00 -5.45
N LEU A 436 17.16 10.76 -5.94
CA LEU A 436 18.21 9.90 -6.51
C LEU A 436 19.39 9.70 -5.55
N GLY A 437 19.11 9.08 -4.40
CA GLY A 437 20.11 8.73 -3.39
C GLY A 437 19.53 7.96 -2.20
N ALA A 438 20.42 7.47 -1.33
CA ALA A 438 20.15 6.46 -0.31
C ALA A 438 19.06 6.80 0.71
N ASP A 439 18.36 5.78 1.18
CA ASP A 439 17.47 5.90 2.33
C ASP A 439 18.20 6.31 3.60
N SER A 440 17.49 7.06 4.46
CA SER A 440 17.95 7.65 5.73
C SER A 440 19.07 8.69 5.67
N ASP A 441 19.73 8.90 4.52
CA ASP A 441 21.06 9.50 4.38
C ASP A 441 21.20 10.95 4.90
N GLY A 442 21.42 11.06 6.22
CA GLY A 442 21.38 12.33 6.97
C GLY A 442 20.00 12.98 7.09
N LEU A 443 18.90 12.26 6.82
CA LEU A 443 17.55 12.81 6.59
C LEU A 443 16.49 12.46 7.65
N GLY A 444 16.84 11.86 8.79
CA GLY A 444 15.96 11.04 9.64
C GLY A 444 14.55 11.52 10.05
N ASP A 445 14.18 12.79 9.89
CA ASP A 445 12.82 13.33 10.12
C ASP A 445 11.95 13.49 8.88
N PHE A 446 12.58 13.57 7.71
CA PHE A 446 11.89 13.84 6.46
C PHE A 446 10.86 12.72 6.21
N LEU A 447 9.62 13.09 5.85
CA LEU A 447 8.56 12.09 5.60
C LEU A 447 8.87 11.13 4.44
N GLY A 448 9.82 11.49 3.58
CA GLY A 448 10.40 10.60 2.56
C GLY A 448 11.86 10.24 2.84
N ALA A 449 12.28 10.13 4.12
CA ALA A 449 13.60 9.64 4.47
C ALA A 449 13.80 8.17 4.06
N ASN A 450 12.71 7.39 4.14
CA ASN A 450 12.60 5.99 3.70
C ASN A 450 11.96 5.92 2.29
N ALA A 451 12.40 6.82 1.40
CA ALA A 451 11.90 6.98 0.05
C ALA A 451 13.03 7.51 -0.85
N GLY A 452 13.92 6.60 -1.22
CA GLY A 452 15.16 6.81 -1.96
C GLY A 452 15.57 5.53 -2.68
N TYR A 453 16.86 5.42 -2.96
CA TYR A 453 17.48 4.25 -3.59
C TYR A 453 18.78 3.90 -2.86
N ALA A 454 18.83 2.76 -2.20
CA ALA A 454 20.03 2.22 -1.55
C ALA A 454 21.14 1.90 -2.57
N ASP A 455 20.78 1.66 -3.84
CA ASP A 455 21.70 1.49 -4.94
C ASP A 455 22.63 2.72 -5.14
N PRO A 456 23.97 2.55 -5.14
CA PRO A 456 24.90 3.65 -5.32
C PRO A 456 24.75 4.35 -6.68
N ASP A 457 24.34 3.62 -7.73
CA ASP A 457 24.22 4.15 -9.08
C ASP A 457 23.11 5.21 -9.18
N ALA A 458 22.11 5.20 -8.29
CA ALA A 458 21.14 6.28 -8.21
C ALA A 458 21.82 7.65 -8.04
N SER A 459 22.78 7.71 -7.11
CA SER A 459 23.53 8.93 -6.80
C SER A 459 24.68 9.22 -7.78
N LEU A 460 25.31 8.17 -8.34
CA LEU A 460 26.54 8.29 -9.13
C LEU A 460 26.33 8.24 -10.66
N VAL A 461 25.33 7.51 -11.14
CA VAL A 461 25.05 7.28 -12.56
C VAL A 461 23.74 7.94 -12.97
N TRP A 462 22.62 7.53 -12.37
CA TRP A 462 21.26 7.95 -12.77
C TRP A 462 21.07 9.46 -12.61
N SER A 463 21.60 10.05 -11.53
CA SER A 463 21.58 11.50 -11.31
C SER A 463 22.31 12.27 -12.42
N ASN A 464 23.47 11.79 -12.87
CA ASN A 464 24.34 12.46 -13.85
C ASN A 464 23.77 12.45 -15.27
N LEU A 465 22.81 11.55 -15.56
CA LEU A 465 22.09 11.51 -16.83
C LEU A 465 20.98 12.58 -16.94
N LEU A 466 20.73 13.38 -15.90
CA LEU A 466 19.60 14.31 -15.83
C LEU A 466 20.01 15.80 -15.88
N PRO A 467 19.30 16.65 -16.65
CA PRO A 467 19.51 18.10 -16.67
C PRO A 467 19.28 18.76 -15.29
N GLY A 468 20.36 19.17 -14.63
CA GLY A 468 20.30 19.68 -13.24
C GLY A 468 20.20 18.57 -12.19
N LEU A 469 20.58 17.34 -12.56
CA LEU A 469 20.70 16.13 -11.75
C LEU A 469 19.38 15.57 -11.17
N ARG A 470 18.20 15.91 -11.72
CA ARG A 470 16.86 15.54 -11.19
C ARG A 470 15.80 15.51 -12.30
N PRO A 471 14.60 14.93 -12.05
CA PRO A 471 13.51 14.87 -13.02
C PRO A 471 13.06 16.23 -13.58
N ALA A 472 12.37 16.17 -14.71
CA ALA A 472 11.70 17.33 -15.30
C ALA A 472 10.64 17.93 -14.36
N ARG A 473 10.36 19.23 -14.54
CA ARG A 473 9.44 20.00 -13.70
C ARG A 473 8.37 20.64 -14.56
N ALA A 474 7.11 20.47 -14.16
CA ALA A 474 5.97 21.12 -14.81
C ALA A 474 5.99 22.65 -14.59
N ALA A 475 6.54 23.13 -13.47
CA ALA A 475 6.88 24.54 -13.33
C ALA A 475 8.09 24.81 -12.43
N GLN A 476 8.71 25.95 -12.69
CA GLN A 476 9.58 26.67 -11.75
C GLN A 476 9.11 28.12 -11.72
N ARG A 477 8.89 28.69 -10.54
CA ARG A 477 8.36 30.06 -10.36
C ARG A 477 9.12 30.80 -9.26
N SER A 478 9.58 32.00 -9.58
CA SER A 478 10.10 32.95 -8.59
C SER A 478 8.97 33.81 -8.04
N LEU A 479 8.85 33.90 -6.72
CA LEU A 479 7.86 34.74 -6.03
C LEU A 479 8.58 35.93 -5.36
N ALA A 480 7.90 37.07 -5.28
CA ALA A 480 8.30 38.17 -4.42
C ALA A 480 7.72 38.00 -3.00
N TRP A 481 8.35 38.57 -1.97
CA TRP A 481 7.75 38.66 -0.64
C TRP A 481 6.47 39.52 -0.68
N GLY A 482 5.35 38.98 -0.21
CA GLY A 482 4.01 39.54 -0.39
C GLY A 482 3.35 39.23 -1.74
N GLY A 483 4.01 38.48 -2.62
CA GLY A 483 3.51 38.10 -3.93
C GLY A 483 2.69 36.81 -3.94
N SER A 484 1.98 36.58 -5.04
CA SER A 484 1.32 35.31 -5.35
C SER A 484 1.43 34.99 -6.85
N VAL A 485 1.31 33.71 -7.20
CA VAL A 485 1.31 33.19 -8.56
C VAL A 485 0.44 31.94 -8.63
N SER A 486 -0.37 31.83 -9.67
CA SER A 486 -1.19 30.64 -9.95
C SER A 486 -0.60 29.81 -11.09
N TRP A 487 -0.89 28.52 -11.11
CA TRP A 487 -0.57 27.63 -12.21
C TRP A 487 -1.80 26.82 -12.61
N GLN A 488 -1.88 26.61 -13.92
CA GLN A 488 -2.82 25.79 -14.67
C GLN A 488 -1.96 25.09 -15.73
N PRO A 489 -2.20 23.80 -16.04
CA PRO A 489 -1.44 23.12 -17.08
C PRO A 489 -1.71 23.79 -18.44
N PRO A 490 -0.67 24.21 -19.18
CA PRO A 490 -0.82 24.92 -20.45
C PRO A 490 -1.16 23.98 -21.62
N SER A 491 -1.08 22.66 -21.41
CA SER A 491 -1.52 21.62 -22.34
C SER A 491 -1.86 20.32 -21.61
N GLU A 492 -2.56 19.40 -22.27
CA GLU A 492 -2.86 18.05 -21.76
C GLU A 492 -1.59 17.25 -21.45
N ASN A 493 -0.49 17.51 -22.16
CA ASN A 493 0.81 16.87 -21.93
C ASN A 493 1.48 17.23 -20.59
N GLU A 494 0.97 18.23 -19.84
CA GLU A 494 1.44 18.60 -18.49
C GLU A 494 0.47 18.17 -17.38
N GLN A 495 -0.55 17.38 -17.71
CA GLN A 495 -1.49 16.76 -16.77
C GLN A 495 -0.96 15.40 -16.27
N ILE A 496 -1.53 14.86 -15.19
CA ILE A 496 -0.99 13.65 -14.53
C ILE A 496 -1.86 12.40 -14.81
N SER A 497 -1.25 11.39 -15.43
CA SER A 497 -1.85 10.08 -15.69
C SER A 497 -1.63 9.10 -14.52
N HIS A 498 -2.20 7.90 -14.60
CA HIS A 498 -2.17 6.88 -13.53
C HIS A 498 -0.74 6.51 -13.08
N GLY A 499 -0.47 6.57 -11.78
CA GLY A 499 0.89 6.37 -11.22
C GLY A 499 1.89 7.51 -11.50
N GLY A 500 1.52 8.52 -12.31
CA GLY A 500 2.39 9.62 -12.71
C GLY A 500 2.67 10.64 -11.59
N SER A 501 3.65 11.51 -11.82
CA SER A 501 4.09 12.52 -10.86
C SER A 501 4.50 13.84 -11.50
N SER A 502 4.22 14.96 -10.81
CA SER A 502 4.64 16.31 -11.24
C SER A 502 5.35 17.06 -10.11
N TYR A 503 6.38 17.81 -10.51
CA TYR A 503 7.26 18.57 -9.62
C TYR A 503 7.17 20.07 -9.94
N PHE A 504 6.90 20.89 -8.92
CA PHE A 504 6.77 22.34 -9.04
C PHE A 504 7.71 23.06 -8.08
N ASP A 505 8.67 23.83 -8.61
CA ASP A 505 9.64 24.59 -7.82
C ASP A 505 9.17 26.03 -7.55
N PHE A 506 9.38 26.47 -6.31
CA PHE A 506 9.08 27.79 -5.78
C PHE A 506 10.35 28.43 -5.23
N LEU A 507 10.73 29.56 -5.82
CA LEU A 507 11.93 30.32 -5.47
C LEU A 507 11.56 31.63 -4.76
N PRO A 508 11.95 31.82 -3.49
CA PRO A 508 11.84 33.11 -2.81
C PRO A 508 12.94 34.07 -3.29
N PRO A 509 12.84 35.38 -2.99
CA PRO A 509 13.92 36.33 -3.24
C PRO A 509 15.16 35.96 -2.40
N ALA A 510 16.36 36.25 -2.91
CA ALA A 510 17.63 35.80 -2.32
C ALA A 510 17.90 36.23 -0.87
N THR A 511 17.17 37.20 -0.33
CA THR A 511 17.22 37.61 1.08
C THR A 511 15.81 37.79 1.65
N GLY A 512 15.62 37.49 2.94
CA GLY A 512 14.34 37.57 3.64
C GLY A 512 13.86 36.22 4.20
N GLN A 513 12.70 36.21 4.85
CA GLN A 513 12.03 34.99 5.32
C GLN A 513 10.52 35.21 5.46
N GLY A 514 9.76 34.12 5.34
CA GLY A 514 8.29 34.15 5.44
C GLY A 514 7.67 32.77 5.32
N GLN A 515 6.38 32.71 4.95
CA GLN A 515 5.64 31.47 4.75
C GLN A 515 5.18 31.36 3.30
N LEU A 516 5.50 30.22 2.66
CA LEU A 516 4.90 29.79 1.41
C LEU A 516 3.61 29.03 1.75
N LYS A 517 2.47 29.53 1.27
CA LYS A 517 1.21 28.78 1.19
C LYS A 517 1.01 28.33 -0.26
N ILE A 518 0.57 27.10 -0.46
CA ILE A 518 0.07 26.60 -1.74
C ILE A 518 -1.32 26.02 -1.52
N HIS A 519 -2.32 26.59 -2.19
CA HIS A 519 -3.61 25.96 -2.37
C HIS A 519 -3.53 25.08 -3.63
N VAL A 520 -3.74 23.77 -3.50
CA VAL A 520 -3.80 22.82 -4.63
C VAL A 520 -5.25 22.43 -4.85
N ASP A 521 -5.69 22.43 -6.10
CA ASP A 521 -7.06 22.12 -6.52
C ASP A 521 -7.02 21.18 -7.73
N THR A 522 -7.59 19.99 -7.57
CA THR A 522 -7.72 18.93 -8.59
C THR A 522 -9.18 18.70 -8.97
N SER A 523 -10.07 19.64 -8.64
CA SER A 523 -11.50 19.49 -8.90
C SER A 523 -11.83 19.56 -10.39
N THR A 524 -12.45 18.49 -10.88
CA THR A 524 -12.72 18.25 -12.31
C THR A 524 -14.16 17.83 -12.59
N GLY A 525 -14.95 17.56 -11.54
CA GLY A 525 -16.35 17.14 -11.66
C GLY A 525 -16.55 15.68 -12.09
N VAL A 526 -15.47 14.89 -12.13
CA VAL A 526 -15.46 13.46 -12.50
C VAL A 526 -15.06 12.61 -11.28
N PRO A 527 -15.58 11.38 -11.10
CA PRO A 527 -15.31 10.57 -9.90
C PRO A 527 -13.85 10.14 -9.72
N HIS A 528 -13.28 10.54 -8.58
CA HIS A 528 -12.22 9.87 -7.80
C HIS A 528 -10.85 9.49 -8.46
N PRO A 529 -10.07 10.43 -9.04
CA PRO A 529 -8.61 10.28 -9.10
C PRO A 529 -8.00 10.39 -7.68
N GLU A 530 -7.06 9.53 -7.31
CA GLU A 530 -6.39 9.56 -6.00
C GLU A 530 -5.04 10.26 -6.07
N PHE A 531 -4.97 11.48 -5.54
CA PHE A 531 -3.71 12.23 -5.42
C PHE A 531 -3.10 12.14 -4.01
N ARG A 532 -1.78 12.27 -3.95
CA ARG A 532 -0.99 12.47 -2.72
C ARG A 532 0.00 13.62 -2.92
N TYR A 533 0.22 14.42 -1.87
CA TYR A 533 0.97 15.67 -1.95
C TYR A 533 2.04 15.79 -0.86
N LEU A 534 3.24 16.22 -1.24
CA LEU A 534 4.30 16.61 -0.31
C LEU A 534 4.97 17.90 -0.77
N LEU A 535 4.89 18.95 0.05
CA LEU A 535 5.65 20.19 -0.12
C LEU A 535 6.93 20.09 0.72
N VAL A 536 8.10 20.26 0.10
CA VAL A 536 9.42 20.14 0.75
C VAL A 536 10.23 21.41 0.54
N VAL A 537 10.94 21.89 1.57
CA VAL A 537 11.95 22.96 1.47
C VAL A 537 13.33 22.34 1.53
N TRP A 538 14.19 22.66 0.57
CA TRP A 538 15.57 22.18 0.43
C TRP A 538 16.56 23.31 0.72
N ASN A 539 17.79 22.96 1.12
CA ASN A 539 18.89 23.92 1.31
C ASN A 539 19.25 24.66 0.02
N ASP A 540 19.38 23.93 -1.09
CA ASP A 540 19.68 24.41 -2.43
C ASP A 540 19.37 23.31 -3.47
N PHE A 541 19.65 23.56 -4.75
CA PHE A 541 19.40 22.62 -5.85
C PHE A 541 20.35 21.41 -5.93
N ILE A 542 21.52 21.49 -5.30
CA ILE A 542 22.64 20.55 -5.47
C ILE A 542 22.66 19.55 -4.32
N GLY A 543 22.72 20.04 -3.07
CA GLY A 543 22.79 19.19 -1.88
C GLY A 543 21.45 18.59 -1.45
N ARG A 544 20.33 19.16 -1.90
CA ARG A 544 18.94 18.66 -1.73
C ARG A 544 18.61 18.07 -0.36
N LYS A 545 19.17 18.64 0.70
CA LYS A 545 18.82 18.27 2.06
C LYS A 545 17.46 18.89 2.41
N PRO A 546 16.41 18.09 2.66
CA PRO A 546 15.15 18.60 3.17
C PRO A 546 15.38 19.27 4.53
N LEU A 547 14.96 20.52 4.64
CA LEU A 547 15.03 21.33 5.85
C LEU A 547 13.70 21.30 6.62
N ARG A 548 12.58 21.36 5.88
CA ARG A 548 11.19 21.42 6.36
C ARG A 548 10.26 20.84 5.30
N TRP A 549 9.06 20.41 5.67
CA TRP A 549 8.06 19.86 4.75
C TRP A 549 6.65 19.95 5.33
N ALA A 550 5.65 19.77 4.46
CA ALA A 550 4.25 19.56 4.81
C ALA A 550 3.67 18.49 3.88
N ARG A 551 3.01 17.47 4.44
CA ARG A 551 2.26 16.44 3.71
C ARG A 551 0.77 16.67 3.91
N VAL A 552 -0.05 16.30 2.94
CA VAL A 552 -1.47 16.03 3.16
C VAL A 552 -1.69 14.54 2.95
N ASP A 553 -1.94 13.84 4.06
CA ASP A 553 -2.50 12.49 4.04
C ASP A 553 -3.98 12.62 3.67
N ALA A 554 -4.34 12.16 2.47
CA ALA A 554 -5.69 12.24 1.94
C ALA A 554 -6.26 10.83 1.74
N THR A 555 -7.47 10.62 2.25
CA THR A 555 -8.38 9.56 1.86
C THR A 555 -9.73 10.22 1.59
N GLY A 556 -10.33 9.98 0.41
CA GLY A 556 -11.63 10.54 0.03
C GLY A 556 -11.66 11.96 -0.56
N ASP A 557 -12.88 12.39 -0.92
CA ASP A 557 -13.28 13.40 -1.93
C ASP A 557 -12.86 14.87 -1.76
N ASP A 558 -11.93 15.20 -0.86
CA ASP A 558 -11.49 16.58 -0.65
C ASP A 558 -10.54 17.05 -1.79
N GLN A 559 -11.07 17.35 -2.98
CA GLN A 559 -10.29 17.69 -4.19
C GLN A 559 -9.52 19.03 -4.13
N ALA A 560 -9.64 19.82 -3.05
CA ALA A 560 -8.85 21.03 -2.84
C ALA A 560 -8.21 21.07 -1.44
N LYS A 561 -6.91 21.41 -1.36
CA LYS A 561 -6.08 21.27 -0.14
C LYS A 561 -5.11 22.45 0.05
N ASP A 562 -4.91 22.87 1.29
CA ASP A 562 -3.93 23.90 1.68
C ASP A 562 -2.64 23.26 2.25
N LEU A 563 -1.51 23.53 1.60
CA LEU A 563 -0.15 23.22 2.09
C LEU A 563 0.55 24.51 2.54
N MET A 564 1.31 24.46 3.64
CA MET A 564 2.03 25.63 4.16
C MET A 564 3.38 25.24 4.76
N VAL A 565 4.44 25.99 4.43
CA VAL A 565 5.79 25.78 4.97
C VAL A 565 6.54 27.11 5.12
N SER A 566 7.43 27.22 6.11
CA SER A 566 8.28 28.41 6.27
C SER A 566 9.54 28.32 5.39
N ILE A 567 9.90 29.43 4.75
CA ILE A 567 10.97 29.50 3.74
C ILE A 567 11.77 30.79 3.87
N LYS A 568 13.06 30.74 3.52
CA LYS A 568 14.04 31.82 3.58
C LYS A 568 14.66 32.07 2.23
N GLY A 569 15.20 33.27 2.03
CA GLY A 569 15.97 33.58 0.82
C GLY A 569 17.19 32.66 0.65
N GLY A 570 17.36 32.13 -0.56
CA GLY A 570 18.39 31.14 -0.91
C GLY A 570 17.92 29.67 -0.88
N GLU A 571 16.84 29.37 -0.15
CA GLU A 571 16.23 28.03 -0.12
C GLU A 571 15.33 27.80 -1.34
N VAL A 572 14.99 26.53 -1.63
CA VAL A 572 14.04 26.15 -2.69
C VAL A 572 12.89 25.37 -2.05
N ALA A 573 11.64 25.64 -2.41
CA ALA A 573 10.55 24.73 -2.09
C ALA A 573 10.08 23.97 -3.34
N THR A 574 9.79 22.69 -3.21
CA THR A 574 9.22 21.85 -4.28
C THR A 574 7.92 21.23 -3.80
N LEU A 575 6.83 21.43 -4.53
CA LEU A 575 5.63 20.61 -4.41
C LEU A 575 5.83 19.36 -5.28
N ILE A 576 5.80 18.20 -4.63
CA ILE A 576 5.71 16.88 -5.26
C ILE A 576 4.24 16.48 -5.24
N VAL A 577 3.70 16.15 -6.42
CA VAL A 577 2.36 15.60 -6.58
C VAL A 577 2.48 14.23 -7.23
N ALA A 578 1.90 13.21 -6.62
CA ALA A 578 1.80 11.87 -7.18
C ALA A 578 0.32 11.50 -7.38
N ARG A 579 0.00 10.89 -8.51
CA ARG A 579 -1.27 10.22 -8.76
C ARG A 579 -1.12 8.74 -8.43
N THR A 580 -2.09 8.19 -7.72
CA THR A 580 -1.91 6.94 -6.95
C THR A 580 -3.03 5.92 -7.17
N ASP A 581 -4.06 6.28 -7.94
CA ASP A 581 -5.07 5.37 -8.50
C ASP A 581 -4.56 4.64 -9.76
N PHE A 582 -4.97 3.38 -9.92
CA PHE A 582 -4.78 2.57 -11.11
C PHE A 582 -6.14 2.29 -11.77
N MET A 583 -6.24 2.44 -13.10
CA MET A 583 -7.26 1.73 -13.87
C MET A 583 -6.84 0.25 -13.99
N VAL A 584 -7.79 -0.66 -13.85
CA VAL A 584 -7.56 -2.13 -13.83
C VAL A 584 -8.33 -2.85 -14.95
N GLU A 585 -9.25 -2.15 -15.62
CA GLU A 585 -10.08 -2.65 -16.73
C GLU A 585 -9.62 -2.02 -18.05
N ALA A 586 -9.62 -2.79 -19.14
CA ALA A 586 -8.90 -2.46 -20.39
C ALA A 586 -9.59 -1.44 -21.33
N ASP A 587 -10.81 -0.99 -20.99
CA ASP A 587 -11.72 -0.31 -21.92
C ASP A 587 -11.83 1.22 -21.66
N GLY A 588 -11.00 1.78 -20.79
CA GLY A 588 -10.99 3.21 -20.45
C GLY A 588 -9.69 3.91 -20.87
N ASP A 589 -9.79 4.94 -21.71
CA ASP A 589 -8.65 5.83 -22.02
C ASP A 589 -8.02 6.37 -20.72
N PRO A 590 -6.68 6.46 -20.63
CA PRO A 590 -5.97 6.89 -19.42
C PRO A 590 -6.02 8.42 -19.27
N ILE A 591 -7.23 8.95 -19.03
CA ILE A 591 -7.53 10.39 -18.90
C ILE A 591 -6.49 11.04 -17.97
N PRO A 592 -5.63 11.94 -18.50
CA PRO A 592 -4.75 12.76 -17.68
C PRO A 592 -5.59 13.73 -16.86
N TYR A 593 -5.18 14.03 -15.63
CA TYR A 593 -5.91 14.98 -14.77
C TYR A 593 -5.13 16.27 -14.58
N PRO A 594 -5.76 17.45 -14.80
CA PRO A 594 -5.16 18.73 -14.49
C PRO A 594 -5.08 18.91 -12.97
N VAL A 595 -3.86 18.92 -12.45
CA VAL A 595 -3.59 19.52 -11.15
C VAL A 595 -3.51 21.03 -11.34
N THR A 596 -4.09 21.81 -10.44
CA THR A 596 -3.99 23.27 -10.47
C THR A 596 -3.56 23.78 -9.11
N TRP A 597 -2.95 24.96 -9.03
CA TRP A 597 -2.58 25.52 -7.72
C TRP A 597 -2.44 27.04 -7.72
N GLN A 598 -2.55 27.62 -6.52
CA GLN A 598 -2.28 29.02 -6.23
C GLN A 598 -1.28 29.11 -5.08
N ALA A 599 -0.09 29.67 -5.35
CA ALA A 599 0.96 29.86 -4.36
C ALA A 599 1.05 31.33 -3.93
N SER A 600 1.22 31.58 -2.64
CA SER A 600 1.47 32.91 -2.08
C SER A 600 2.58 32.89 -1.03
N LEU A 601 3.38 33.95 -1.01
CA LEU A 601 4.56 34.08 -0.17
C LEU A 601 4.41 35.28 0.75
N THR A 602 4.20 35.06 2.04
CA THR A 602 4.06 36.14 3.03
C THR A 602 5.42 36.76 3.39
N ASN A 603 5.44 38.03 3.80
CA ASN A 603 6.68 38.72 4.21
C ASN A 603 6.80 38.76 5.74
N GLY A 604 7.96 38.35 6.27
CA GLY A 604 8.27 38.37 7.70
C GLY A 604 7.78 37.12 8.45
N THR A 605 8.09 37.04 9.74
CA THR A 605 7.66 35.94 10.63
C THR A 605 6.17 36.02 10.93
N VAL A 606 5.36 35.58 9.97
CA VAL A 606 4.00 35.10 10.23
C VAL A 606 4.13 33.88 11.13
N THR A 607 3.55 33.93 12.34
CA THR A 607 3.45 32.75 13.21
C THR A 607 2.67 31.67 12.45
N PRO A 608 3.23 30.46 12.25
CA PRO A 608 2.59 29.43 11.44
C PRO A 608 1.16 29.14 11.93
N PRO A 609 0.14 29.08 11.06
CA PRO A 609 -1.22 28.78 11.50
C PRO A 609 -1.31 27.46 12.27
N ALA A 610 -2.35 27.33 13.11
CA ALA A 610 -2.57 26.11 13.88
C ALA A 610 -2.62 24.87 12.97
N GLY A 611 -1.79 23.88 13.24
CA GLY A 611 -1.61 22.72 12.35
C GLY A 611 -0.65 21.65 12.88
N PRO A 612 -0.58 20.47 12.23
CA PRO A 612 0.10 19.29 12.76
C PRO A 612 1.58 19.51 13.10
N ASN A 613 2.01 19.05 14.28
CA ASN A 613 3.43 19.00 14.63
C ASN A 613 4.02 17.68 14.09
N LEU A 614 4.50 17.75 12.84
CA LEU A 614 5.03 16.58 12.13
C LEU A 614 6.23 15.94 12.83
N ALA A 615 7.08 16.71 13.53
CA ALA A 615 8.25 16.15 14.22
C ALA A 615 7.85 15.23 15.39
N LEU A 616 6.87 15.64 16.20
CA LEU A 616 6.35 14.81 17.30
C LEU A 616 5.52 13.63 16.77
N ASN A 617 4.70 13.84 15.74
CA ASN A 617 3.95 12.76 15.11
C ASN A 617 4.92 11.69 14.56
N SER A 618 5.95 12.10 13.81
CA SER A 618 6.99 11.19 13.32
C SER A 618 7.78 10.52 14.44
N MET A 619 8.07 11.20 15.55
CA MET A 619 8.73 10.58 16.71
C MET A 619 7.92 9.41 17.27
N TRP A 620 6.61 9.58 17.47
CA TRP A 620 5.73 8.52 17.99
C TRP A 620 5.45 7.41 16.97
N THR A 621 5.32 7.73 15.69
CA THR A 621 5.28 6.75 14.60
C THR A 621 6.57 5.91 14.56
N ARG A 622 7.75 6.53 14.51
CA ARG A 622 9.07 5.83 14.54
C ARG A 622 9.28 4.99 15.80
N HIS A 623 8.67 5.35 16.93
CA HIS A 623 8.74 4.54 18.14
C HIS A 623 7.84 3.32 18.07
N GLY A 624 6.60 3.49 17.57
CA GLY A 624 5.60 2.43 17.53
C GLY A 624 5.62 1.52 16.28
N ASP A 625 6.33 1.88 15.22
CA ASP A 625 6.47 1.10 13.98
C ASP A 625 7.89 0.51 13.79
N ARG A 626 8.62 0.28 14.89
CA ARG A 626 9.86 -0.49 14.83
C ARG A 626 9.54 -1.92 14.37
N ALA A 627 10.42 -2.52 13.55
CA ALA A 627 10.33 -3.88 13.04
C ALA A 627 11.52 -4.74 13.53
N GLY A 628 11.32 -6.04 13.78
CA GLY A 628 12.40 -6.99 14.16
C GLY A 628 12.08 -7.95 15.33
N TYR A 629 13.04 -8.83 15.66
CA TYR A 629 12.85 -9.87 16.68
C TYR A 629 12.81 -9.35 18.13
N GLU A 630 13.50 -8.25 18.43
CA GLU A 630 13.56 -7.64 19.77
C GLU A 630 12.26 -6.91 20.18
N LEU A 631 11.16 -7.12 19.45
CA LEU A 631 9.89 -6.40 19.65
C LEU A 631 8.88 -7.10 20.54
N MET A 632 9.09 -8.36 20.91
CA MET A 632 8.25 -9.00 21.94
C MET A 632 8.44 -8.32 23.32
N CYS A 633 9.51 -7.52 23.47
CA CYS A 633 9.99 -6.81 24.66
C CYS A 633 9.05 -5.79 25.35
N GLY A 634 7.74 -5.79 25.10
CA GLY A 634 6.82 -4.89 25.78
C GLY A 634 7.06 -3.39 25.49
N ASN A 635 7.58 -3.06 24.29
CA ASN A 635 7.74 -1.67 23.84
C ASN A 635 6.39 -1.06 23.46
N TRP A 636 6.19 0.23 23.73
CA TRP A 636 4.99 0.99 23.32
C TRP A 636 4.83 0.98 21.79
N SER A 637 3.65 0.65 21.27
CA SER A 637 3.29 0.84 19.85
C SER A 637 2.01 1.62 19.59
N GLY A 638 1.23 1.91 20.63
CA GLY A 638 0.07 2.81 20.59
C GLY A 638 -0.50 3.03 21.99
N GLY A 639 -1.24 4.12 22.20
CA GLY A 639 -1.85 4.41 23.50
C GLY A 639 -2.52 5.78 23.60
N ASP A 640 -3.38 5.92 24.60
CA ASP A 640 -4.13 7.14 24.92
C ASP A 640 -3.73 7.78 26.26
N GLY A 641 -4.46 8.80 26.75
CA GLY A 641 -4.16 9.47 28.03
C GLY A 641 -2.94 10.40 27.97
N THR A 642 -2.63 10.97 26.80
CA THR A 642 -1.26 11.37 26.43
C THR A 642 -0.77 12.62 27.16
N GLN A 643 -0.13 12.40 28.30
CA GLN A 643 0.34 13.43 29.22
C GLN A 643 1.86 13.45 29.31
N SER A 644 2.46 14.55 29.77
CA SER A 644 3.92 14.64 29.88
C SER A 644 4.41 15.64 30.93
N VAL A 645 5.54 15.34 31.57
CA VAL A 645 6.22 16.22 32.53
C VAL A 645 7.73 16.22 32.29
N VAL A 646 8.35 17.39 32.43
CA VAL A 646 9.81 17.53 32.39
C VAL A 646 10.38 17.19 33.76
N LEU A 647 11.34 16.27 33.80
CA LEU A 647 12.05 15.85 34.99
C LEU A 647 13.24 16.80 35.28
N PRO A 648 13.75 16.87 36.53
CA PRO A 648 14.89 17.72 36.90
C PRO A 648 16.17 17.49 36.09
N SER A 649 16.35 16.32 35.47
CA SER A 649 17.45 16.01 34.53
C SER A 649 17.32 16.68 33.15
N GLY A 650 16.15 17.22 32.81
CA GLY A 650 15.81 17.69 31.46
C GLY A 650 15.14 16.61 30.58
N LYS A 651 15.12 15.34 31.01
CA LYS A 651 14.32 14.28 30.36
C LYS A 651 12.82 14.57 30.48
N ARG A 652 12.01 14.04 29.56
CA ARG A 652 10.55 14.16 29.62
C ARG A 652 9.92 12.79 29.87
N ALA A 653 9.21 12.63 30.98
CA ALA A 653 8.39 11.44 31.22
C ALA A 653 7.01 11.66 30.61
N TRP A 654 6.62 10.76 29.71
CA TRP A 654 5.31 10.67 29.11
C TRP A 654 4.50 9.60 29.83
N PHE A 655 3.23 9.88 30.07
CA PHE A 655 2.29 8.98 30.73
C PHE A 655 1.13 8.70 29.79
N PHE A 656 0.74 7.43 29.73
CA PHE A 656 -0.34 6.93 28.90
C PHE A 656 -1.32 6.10 29.73
N SER A 657 -2.53 5.95 29.20
CA SER A 657 -3.62 5.13 29.70
C SER A 657 -3.60 3.78 28.98
N ASP A 658 -4.69 3.34 28.36
CA ASP A 658 -4.71 2.04 27.68
C ASP A 658 -3.64 2.05 26.56
N THR A 659 -2.75 1.04 26.55
CA THR A 659 -1.50 1.06 25.77
C THR A 659 -1.28 -0.28 25.08
N TYR A 660 -1.18 -0.29 23.75
CA TYR A 660 -0.68 -1.45 22.99
C TYR A 660 0.85 -1.55 23.09
N LEU A 661 1.32 -2.76 23.37
CA LEU A 661 2.72 -3.14 23.41
C LEU A 661 3.08 -4.12 22.29
N GLY A 662 4.36 -4.14 21.94
CA GLY A 662 4.94 -5.02 20.95
C GLY A 662 4.75 -4.54 19.51
N ASP A 663 5.30 -5.31 18.57
CA ASP A 663 5.24 -5.04 17.14
C ASP A 663 3.79 -4.75 16.68
N SER A 664 3.61 -3.64 15.98
CA SER A 664 2.31 -3.16 15.53
C SER A 664 1.63 -4.10 14.51
N GLN A 665 2.41 -4.88 13.75
CA GLN A 665 1.91 -5.87 12.79
C GLN A 665 1.38 -7.14 13.47
N TYR A 666 1.96 -7.53 14.61
CA TYR A 666 1.65 -8.81 15.31
C TYR A 666 0.65 -8.67 16.46
N ARG A 667 0.03 -7.50 16.63
CA ARG A 667 -1.11 -7.26 17.53
C ARG A 667 -2.21 -8.34 17.52
N PRO A 668 -2.60 -8.97 16.38
CA PRO A 668 -3.60 -10.06 16.39
C PRO A 668 -3.20 -11.30 17.19
N THR A 669 -1.91 -11.51 17.39
CA THR A 669 -1.33 -12.75 17.92
C THR A 669 -0.62 -12.58 19.27
N PHE A 670 -0.61 -11.36 19.83
CA PHE A 670 0.15 -11.05 21.04
C PHE A 670 -0.76 -11.07 22.28
N ASP A 671 -0.76 -12.21 22.99
CA ASP A 671 -1.46 -12.39 24.26
C ASP A 671 -1.10 -11.27 25.25
N ARG A 672 -2.14 -10.60 25.79
CA ARG A 672 -2.01 -9.47 26.74
C ARG A 672 -1.26 -8.26 26.17
N SER A 673 -1.40 -8.01 24.87
CA SER A 673 -0.84 -6.84 24.18
C SER A 673 -1.22 -5.48 24.77
N MET A 674 -2.30 -5.35 25.55
CA MET A 674 -2.78 -4.06 26.04
C MET A 674 -2.66 -3.90 27.58
N LEU A 675 -1.86 -2.91 28.02
CA LEU A 675 -1.81 -2.43 29.41
C LEU A 675 -2.86 -1.35 29.67
N ARG A 676 -3.05 -0.97 30.95
CA ARG A 676 -4.03 0.05 31.40
C ARG A 676 -3.44 1.40 31.81
N ASN A 677 -2.13 1.43 32.01
CA ASN A 677 -1.29 2.62 31.86
C ASN A 677 0.09 2.16 31.37
N SER A 678 0.85 3.10 30.82
CA SER A 678 2.29 2.92 30.58
C SER A 678 3.02 4.25 30.77
N ILE A 679 4.35 4.18 30.81
CA ILE A 679 5.21 5.34 30.91
C ILE A 679 6.26 5.22 29.80
N VAL A 680 6.60 6.32 29.13
CA VAL A 680 7.72 6.37 28.18
C VAL A 680 8.63 7.53 28.54
N VAL A 681 9.92 7.26 28.72
CA VAL A 681 10.90 8.28 29.09
C VAL A 681 11.66 8.72 27.85
N GLN A 682 11.52 10.01 27.52
CA GLN A 682 12.23 10.68 26.44
C GLN A 682 13.52 11.31 26.98
N ASP A 683 14.65 10.96 26.37
CA ASP A 683 15.94 11.61 26.58
C ASP A 683 16.37 12.35 25.31
N GLY A 684 16.82 13.59 25.45
CA GLY A 684 16.93 14.57 24.35
C GLY A 684 15.63 15.38 24.13
N PRO A 685 15.70 16.72 24.03
CA PRO A 685 14.51 17.57 23.87
C PRO A 685 13.99 17.64 22.43
N ASP A 686 14.81 17.25 21.46
CA ASP A 686 14.55 17.32 20.03
C ASP A 686 13.90 16.01 19.54
N PRO A 687 12.65 16.01 19.02
CA PRO A 687 11.95 14.80 18.60
C PRO A 687 12.65 13.99 17.50
N ALA A 688 13.61 14.59 16.79
CA ALA A 688 14.41 13.95 15.77
C ALA A 688 15.42 12.93 16.33
N SER A 689 16.14 13.38 17.34
CA SER A 689 17.30 12.68 17.92
C SER A 689 17.01 12.09 19.30
N ALA A 690 15.83 12.37 19.86
CA ALA A 690 15.41 11.87 21.15
C ALA A 690 15.30 10.34 21.18
N THR A 691 15.82 9.74 22.25
CA THR A 691 15.63 8.32 22.54
C THR A 691 14.41 8.14 23.44
N LEU A 692 13.57 7.15 23.13
CA LEU A 692 12.36 6.82 23.87
C LEU A 692 12.51 5.42 24.50
N ASN A 693 12.36 5.34 25.81
CA ASN A 693 12.44 4.10 26.59
C ASN A 693 11.09 3.77 27.21
N THR A 694 10.53 2.59 26.91
CA THR A 694 9.25 2.16 27.48
C THR A 694 9.47 1.65 28.91
N VAL A 695 8.66 2.13 29.86
CA VAL A 695 8.73 1.78 31.28
C VAL A 695 7.39 1.16 31.70
N THR A 696 7.43 -0.13 32.03
CA THR A 696 6.26 -0.94 32.42
C THR A 696 6.39 -1.48 33.84
N GLY A 697 5.40 -2.22 34.33
CA GLY A 697 5.59 -3.21 35.38
C GLY A 697 6.09 -4.54 34.80
N GLY A 698 6.62 -5.41 35.66
CA GLY A 698 6.94 -6.79 35.32
C GLY A 698 8.27 -7.01 34.59
N ASN A 699 8.33 -8.11 33.84
CA ASN A 699 9.45 -8.44 32.97
C ASN A 699 9.13 -8.03 31.55
N THR A 700 10.09 -7.40 30.87
CA THR A 700 10.12 -7.25 29.41
C THR A 700 11.05 -8.30 28.79
N CYS A 701 10.79 -8.71 27.56
CA CYS A 701 11.62 -9.65 26.79
C CYS A 701 11.67 -11.08 27.36
N LYS A 702 10.60 -11.55 28.01
CA LYS A 702 10.56 -12.88 28.68
C LYS A 702 9.46 -13.81 28.18
N GLU A 703 8.82 -13.45 27.07
CA GLU A 703 7.62 -14.07 26.50
C GLU A 703 7.88 -15.53 26.11
N ARG A 704 9.11 -15.83 25.67
CA ARG A 704 9.58 -17.17 25.26
C ARG A 704 10.24 -17.99 26.39
N ASP A 705 10.40 -17.44 27.59
CA ASP A 705 11.08 -18.12 28.70
C ASP A 705 10.14 -19.15 29.34
N THR A 706 10.09 -20.36 28.78
CA THR A 706 9.18 -21.43 29.20
C THR A 706 9.45 -21.96 30.62
N SER A 707 10.59 -21.59 31.23
CA SER A 707 10.89 -21.89 32.63
C SER A 707 10.10 -21.01 33.61
N LEU A 708 9.69 -19.82 33.18
CA LEU A 708 8.85 -18.91 33.96
C LEU A 708 7.36 -19.26 33.82
N PRO A 709 6.56 -19.11 34.88
CA PRO A 709 5.09 -19.09 34.77
C PRO A 709 4.62 -18.03 33.77
N ILE A 710 3.51 -18.28 33.06
CA ILE A 710 3.05 -17.42 31.95
C ILE A 710 2.78 -15.98 32.39
N GLU A 711 2.33 -15.76 33.63
CA GLU A 711 2.10 -14.46 34.22
C GLU A 711 3.37 -13.68 34.61
N GLN A 712 4.54 -14.33 34.58
CA GLN A 712 5.85 -13.72 34.86
C GLN A 712 6.67 -13.42 33.60
N ARG A 713 6.16 -13.78 32.42
CA ARG A 713 6.85 -13.63 31.12
C ARG A 713 6.62 -12.29 30.43
N TYR A 714 5.60 -11.54 30.82
CA TYR A 714 5.12 -10.34 30.13
C TYR A 714 5.15 -9.12 31.05
N ALA A 715 5.09 -7.95 30.42
CA ALA A 715 4.85 -6.69 31.09
C ALA A 715 3.46 -6.65 31.76
N TRP A 716 3.31 -5.78 32.76
CA TRP A 716 2.02 -5.41 33.34
C TRP A 716 1.97 -3.90 33.61
N THR A 717 0.79 -3.39 33.94
CA THR A 717 0.56 -1.96 34.20
C THR A 717 1.43 -1.44 35.37
N PRO A 718 2.28 -0.40 35.19
CA PRO A 718 3.23 0.09 36.20
C PRO A 718 2.58 0.79 37.40
N VAL A 719 1.37 1.34 37.25
CA VAL A 719 0.57 1.89 38.37
C VAL A 719 -0.74 1.12 38.50
N ARG A 720 -0.85 0.26 39.52
CA ARG A 720 -2.01 -0.64 39.69
C ARG A 720 -2.40 -0.88 41.15
N GLY A 721 -3.55 -1.51 41.36
CA GLY A 721 -4.00 -1.95 42.67
C GLY A 721 -3.15 -3.07 43.27
N ASN A 722 -3.46 -3.46 44.52
CA ASN A 722 -2.72 -4.49 45.27
C ASN A 722 -3.05 -5.94 44.82
N THR A 723 -3.28 -6.16 43.53
CA THR A 723 -3.53 -7.47 42.91
C THR A 723 -2.24 -8.05 42.33
N THR A 724 -2.06 -9.37 42.44
CA THR A 724 -0.90 -10.09 41.92
C THR A 724 -1.25 -10.83 40.63
N GLY A 725 -1.07 -10.17 39.49
CA GLY A 725 -1.22 -10.79 38.17
C GLY A 725 -1.29 -9.76 37.03
N PRO A 726 -1.24 -10.19 35.76
CA PRO A 726 -1.62 -9.37 34.61
C PRO A 726 -3.09 -8.93 34.72
N ASP A 727 -3.47 -7.90 33.96
CA ASP A 727 -4.64 -7.05 34.22
C ASP A 727 -6.01 -7.65 33.81
N THR A 728 -6.24 -8.92 34.16
CA THR A 728 -7.48 -9.68 33.89
C THR A 728 -8.55 -9.41 34.96
N GLY A 729 -9.31 -8.32 34.80
CA GLY A 729 -10.58 -8.08 35.51
C GLY A 729 -10.52 -7.26 36.81
N GLY A 730 -9.42 -6.55 37.08
CA GLY A 730 -9.28 -5.67 38.25
C GLY A 730 -9.81 -4.24 38.06
N ASP A 731 -9.68 -3.41 39.11
CA ASP A 731 -9.73 -1.95 38.97
C ASP A 731 -8.53 -1.47 38.13
N TYR A 732 -8.78 -0.65 37.12
CA TYR A 732 -7.76 -0.05 36.26
C TYR A 732 -7.57 1.44 36.54
N TYR A 733 -6.44 1.98 36.11
CA TYR A 733 -5.97 3.32 36.48
C TYR A 733 -5.49 4.06 35.23
N TRP A 734 -6.36 4.87 34.63
CA TRP A 734 -6.01 5.72 33.48
C TRP A 734 -5.25 6.97 33.94
N SER A 735 -4.23 7.40 33.20
CA SER A 735 -3.44 8.58 33.53
C SER A 735 -4.28 9.86 33.44
N ALA A 736 -4.13 10.72 34.45
CA ALA A 736 -4.44 12.15 34.33
C ALA A 736 -3.10 12.91 34.26
N THR A 737 -2.99 14.10 34.86
CA THR A 737 -1.74 14.87 34.94
C THR A 737 -1.05 14.74 36.32
N GLY A 738 0.07 15.44 36.49
CA GLY A 738 0.72 15.61 37.78
C GLY A 738 1.88 16.60 37.74
N LYS A 739 2.67 16.63 38.82
CA LYS A 739 3.83 17.54 38.92
C LYS A 739 4.95 17.00 39.82
N VAL A 740 6.14 17.54 39.59
CA VAL A 740 7.31 17.33 40.47
C VAL A 740 7.10 18.02 41.82
N VAL A 741 7.37 17.31 42.91
CA VAL A 741 7.35 17.80 44.30
C VAL A 741 8.58 17.24 45.03
N GLY A 742 9.64 18.05 45.11
CA GLY A 742 10.94 17.59 45.59
C GLY A 742 11.51 16.50 44.67
N ASN A 743 11.95 15.38 45.26
CA ASN A 743 12.55 14.26 44.52
C ASN A 743 11.51 13.24 43.98
N ASN A 744 10.21 13.54 44.12
CA ASN A 744 9.12 12.69 43.67
C ASN A 744 8.27 13.39 42.61
N LEU A 745 7.68 12.59 41.73
CA LEU A 745 6.54 12.98 40.91
C LEU A 745 5.26 12.59 41.65
N ILE A 746 4.33 13.54 41.80
CA ILE A 746 2.97 13.29 42.31
C ILE A 746 2.04 13.30 41.10
N TRP A 747 1.40 12.17 40.82
CA TRP A 747 0.65 11.95 39.59
C TRP A 747 -0.77 11.44 39.87
N PHE A 748 -1.76 11.98 39.17
CA PHE A 748 -3.16 11.62 39.34
C PHE A 748 -3.59 10.58 38.30
N TYR A 749 -4.51 9.71 38.71
CA TYR A 749 -5.09 8.65 37.89
C TYR A 749 -6.60 8.59 38.08
N LEU A 750 -7.34 8.31 37.00
CA LEU A 750 -8.75 7.95 37.04
C LEU A 750 -8.85 6.45 37.31
N LYS A 751 -9.44 6.09 38.46
CA LYS A 751 -9.73 4.71 38.79
C LYS A 751 -11.07 4.30 38.17
N GLY A 752 -11.09 3.22 37.40
CA GLY A 752 -12.29 2.74 36.71
C GLY A 752 -12.57 1.25 36.90
N GLY A 753 -13.71 0.80 36.36
CA GLY A 753 -14.05 -0.61 36.21
C GLY A 753 -15.30 -0.80 35.35
N GLY A 754 -15.21 -1.65 34.32
CA GLY A 754 -16.28 -1.82 33.32
C GLY A 754 -16.38 -0.59 32.42
N LEU A 755 -17.48 0.17 32.56
CA LEU A 755 -17.69 1.46 31.86
C LEU A 755 -17.82 2.64 32.85
N ALA A 756 -17.57 2.42 34.15
CA ALA A 756 -17.78 3.41 35.20
C ALA A 756 -16.47 3.99 35.72
N PHE A 757 -16.44 5.31 35.93
CA PHE A 757 -15.40 5.98 36.71
C PHE A 757 -15.71 5.79 38.19
N LYS A 758 -14.80 5.17 38.94
CA LYS A 758 -14.99 4.83 40.35
C LYS A 758 -14.40 5.86 41.30
N ASN A 759 -13.25 6.44 40.96
CA ASN A 759 -12.54 7.36 41.85
C ASN A 759 -11.43 8.17 41.14
N THR A 760 -10.85 9.14 41.85
CA THR A 760 -9.47 9.60 41.60
C THR A 760 -8.51 8.90 42.56
N SER A 761 -7.32 8.57 42.05
CA SER A 761 -6.22 8.06 42.86
C SER A 761 -4.92 8.81 42.54
N MET A 762 -3.95 8.76 43.44
CA MET A 762 -2.73 9.58 43.40
C MET A 762 -1.49 8.71 43.66
N ALA A 763 -0.60 8.63 42.68
CA ALA A 763 0.69 7.94 42.78
C ALA A 763 1.79 8.89 43.26
N THR A 764 2.74 8.36 44.04
CA THR A 764 4.01 9.01 44.37
C THR A 764 5.13 8.19 43.75
N ILE A 765 5.79 8.73 42.73
CA ILE A 765 6.81 8.03 41.93
C ILE A 765 8.17 8.69 42.17
N PRO A 766 9.17 8.00 42.76
CA PRO A 766 10.51 8.55 42.91
C PRO A 766 11.14 8.83 41.55
N ILE A 767 11.59 10.06 41.30
CA ILE A 767 12.06 10.51 39.97
C ILE A 767 13.24 9.65 39.48
N SER A 768 14.16 9.30 40.38
CA SER A 768 15.30 8.45 40.06
C SER A 768 14.92 7.07 39.51
N ARG A 769 13.73 6.53 39.79
CA ARG A 769 13.26 5.28 39.16
C ARG A 769 12.90 5.47 37.69
N LEU A 770 12.28 6.59 37.33
CA LEU A 770 11.97 6.93 35.93
C LEU A 770 13.26 7.14 35.12
N GLU A 771 14.28 7.75 35.74
CA GLU A 771 15.53 8.10 35.06
C GLU A 771 16.52 6.92 34.92
N THR A 772 16.33 5.81 35.63
CA THR A 772 17.30 4.69 35.71
C THR A 772 16.72 3.28 35.55
N SER A 773 15.39 3.10 35.53
CA SER A 773 14.75 1.77 35.48
C SER A 773 13.80 1.65 34.29
N ASN A 774 13.88 0.50 33.60
CA ASN A 774 12.86 0.10 32.63
C ASN A 774 11.59 -0.46 33.31
N THR A 775 11.62 -0.65 34.64
CA THR A 775 10.49 -1.19 35.40
C THR A 775 10.08 -0.29 36.57
N VAL A 776 8.76 -0.08 36.70
CA VAL A 776 8.11 0.66 37.77
C VAL A 776 6.90 -0.15 38.28
N ASN A 777 6.71 -0.15 39.59
CA ASN A 777 5.52 -0.70 40.24
C ASN A 777 5.16 0.24 41.39
N VAL A 778 4.01 0.90 41.31
CA VAL A 778 3.50 1.83 42.32
C VAL A 778 2.01 1.54 42.56
N VAL A 779 1.63 1.41 43.83
CA VAL A 779 0.22 1.37 44.24
C VAL A 779 -0.25 2.81 44.50
N PRO A 780 -1.25 3.34 43.77
CA PRO A 780 -1.74 4.68 43.98
C PRO A 780 -2.67 4.75 45.20
N GLN A 781 -2.71 5.91 45.86
CA GLN A 781 -3.63 6.20 46.96
C GLN A 781 -4.96 6.71 46.42
N ASP A 782 -6.05 5.96 46.62
CA ASP A 782 -7.42 6.42 46.33
C ASP A 782 -7.79 7.64 47.19
N LEU A 783 -8.41 8.65 46.59
CA LEU A 783 -9.00 9.80 47.28
C LEU A 783 -10.44 9.49 47.75
N PRO A 784 -11.07 10.33 48.58
CA PRO A 784 -12.51 10.25 48.83
C PRO A 784 -13.34 10.56 47.57
N ALA A 785 -14.20 9.61 47.19
CA ALA A 785 -15.18 9.81 46.12
C ALA A 785 -16.36 10.67 46.60
N PHE A 786 -16.84 11.57 45.75
CA PHE A 786 -18.06 12.37 45.95
C PHE A 786 -18.69 12.66 44.60
N SER A 787 -20.01 12.52 44.47
CA SER A 787 -20.75 12.81 43.24
C SER A 787 -21.63 14.05 43.42
N TYR A 788 -21.44 15.06 42.56
CA TYR A 788 -22.15 16.34 42.65
C TYR A 788 -23.63 16.24 42.21
N TYR A 789 -23.92 15.47 41.17
CA TYR A 789 -25.29 15.25 40.67
C TYR A 789 -25.92 13.95 41.18
N GLY A 790 -25.19 13.13 41.94
CA GLY A 790 -25.66 11.81 42.38
C GLY A 790 -25.56 10.71 41.31
N SER A 791 -24.81 10.96 40.23
CA SER A 791 -24.40 9.93 39.27
C SER A 791 -23.38 8.96 39.88
N ASP A 792 -23.31 7.73 39.38
CA ASP A 792 -22.31 6.73 39.80
C ASP A 792 -20.86 7.19 39.53
N ASN A 793 -20.66 8.05 38.51
CA ASN A 793 -19.41 8.75 38.27
C ASN A 793 -19.21 9.89 39.28
N PRO A 794 -18.13 9.91 40.08
CA PRO A 794 -17.83 10.98 41.03
C PRO A 794 -17.15 12.20 40.36
N LEU A 795 -16.85 13.23 41.15
CA LEU A 795 -15.86 14.24 40.79
C LEU A 795 -14.49 13.59 40.61
N VAL A 796 -13.87 13.84 39.46
CA VAL A 796 -12.51 13.43 39.13
C VAL A 796 -11.60 14.64 39.29
N TRP A 797 -10.50 14.50 40.04
CA TRP A 797 -9.44 15.49 40.18
C TRP A 797 -8.20 15.05 39.39
N GLY A 798 -7.45 16.00 38.82
CA GLY A 798 -6.17 15.73 38.16
C GLY A 798 -6.05 16.17 36.70
N ASP A 799 -7.04 16.88 36.15
CA ASP A 799 -6.99 17.42 34.77
C ASP A 799 -5.84 18.43 34.58
N ALA A 800 -5.66 19.32 35.55
CA ALA A 800 -4.52 20.25 35.60
C ALA A 800 -4.10 20.50 37.06
N VAL A 801 -2.78 20.51 37.32
CA VAL A 801 -2.22 20.76 38.66
C VAL A 801 -1.20 21.89 38.56
N VAL A 802 -1.61 23.11 38.89
CA VAL A 802 -0.86 24.34 38.53
C VAL A 802 -0.50 25.15 39.78
N ASP A 803 0.78 25.49 39.93
CA ASP A 803 1.23 26.40 40.98
C ASP A 803 0.86 27.86 40.66
N ASP A 804 0.59 28.63 41.71
CA ASP A 804 0.29 30.05 41.62
C ASP A 804 1.20 30.89 42.55
N PRO A 805 1.55 32.14 42.18
CA PRO A 805 2.25 33.08 43.05
C PRO A 805 1.56 33.35 44.41
N ASP A 806 0.26 33.08 44.57
CA ASP A 806 -0.45 33.18 45.86
C ASP A 806 0.00 32.16 46.94
N GLY A 807 0.90 31.23 46.59
CA GLY A 807 1.46 30.22 47.47
C GLY A 807 0.72 28.87 47.46
N TYR A 808 -0.38 28.76 46.72
CA TYR A 808 -1.13 27.52 46.56
C TYR A 808 -0.72 26.77 45.29
N THR A 809 -0.98 25.46 45.30
CA THR A 809 -1.19 24.65 44.09
C THR A 809 -2.70 24.55 43.87
N TYR A 810 -3.15 24.82 42.65
CA TYR A 810 -4.54 24.68 42.22
C TYR A 810 -4.70 23.33 41.52
N ILE A 811 -5.72 22.56 41.91
CA ILE A 811 -6.07 21.27 41.31
C ILE A 811 -7.41 21.42 40.59
N TYR A 812 -7.37 21.27 39.28
CA TYR A 812 -8.54 21.22 38.42
C TYR A 812 -9.03 19.78 38.28
N GLY A 813 -10.31 19.63 37.94
CA GLY A 813 -10.98 18.36 37.81
C GLY A 813 -12.35 18.55 37.15
N TRP A 814 -13.08 17.48 36.84
CA TRP A 814 -14.43 17.57 36.28
C TRP A 814 -15.46 16.78 37.09
N GLY A 815 -16.72 17.10 36.85
CA GLY A 815 -17.86 16.38 37.40
C GLY A 815 -19.08 16.44 36.51
N VAL A 816 -19.92 15.41 36.56
CA VAL A 816 -21.26 15.41 35.97
C VAL A 816 -22.14 16.41 36.72
N VAL A 817 -22.85 17.27 35.99
CA VAL A 817 -23.72 18.32 36.57
C VAL A 817 -25.20 18.21 36.20
N ASP A 818 -25.58 17.34 35.28
CA ASP A 818 -26.98 17.05 34.93
C ASP A 818 -27.18 15.64 34.35
N ALA A 819 -28.44 15.22 34.22
CA ALA A 819 -28.85 13.87 33.82
C ALA A 819 -28.46 13.45 32.40
N ASN A 820 -27.96 14.38 31.55
CA ASN A 820 -27.43 14.04 30.22
C ASN A 820 -25.92 13.75 30.26
N PHE A 821 -25.36 13.49 31.45
CA PHE A 821 -23.93 13.27 31.70
C PHE A 821 -23.01 14.43 31.28
N ASN A 822 -23.56 15.64 31.12
CA ASN A 822 -22.76 16.82 30.81
C ASN A 822 -21.73 17.08 31.92
N LYS A 823 -20.48 17.30 31.52
CA LYS A 823 -19.33 17.54 32.42
C LYS A 823 -19.10 19.05 32.58
N LYS A 824 -18.61 19.47 33.75
CA LYS A 824 -18.02 20.80 33.95
C LYS A 824 -16.74 20.75 34.79
N PRO A 825 -15.82 21.72 34.60
CA PRO A 825 -14.71 21.99 35.50
C PRO A 825 -15.13 22.26 36.94
N PHE A 826 -14.40 21.68 37.89
CA PHE A 826 -14.37 21.97 39.32
C PHE A 826 -12.95 22.39 39.72
N LEU A 827 -12.79 22.95 40.91
CA LEU A 827 -11.51 23.48 41.38
C LEU A 827 -11.31 23.27 42.88
N ALA A 828 -10.12 22.81 43.24
CA ALA A 828 -9.57 22.81 44.59
C ALA A 828 -8.24 23.58 44.61
N ARG A 829 -7.78 23.94 45.81
CA ARG A 829 -6.43 24.44 46.05
C ARG A 829 -5.87 23.95 47.37
N VAL A 830 -4.55 23.88 47.48
CA VAL A 830 -3.83 23.39 48.66
C VAL A 830 -2.53 24.21 48.82
N PRO A 831 -2.04 24.46 50.04
CA PRO A 831 -0.70 25.02 50.22
C PRO A 831 0.34 24.18 49.48
N ARG A 832 1.28 24.80 48.74
CA ARG A 832 2.15 24.11 47.77
C ARG A 832 2.96 22.92 48.34
N THR A 833 3.24 22.93 49.64
CA THR A 833 3.94 21.86 50.38
C THR A 833 3.07 20.66 50.75
N ASN A 834 1.75 20.76 50.64
CA ASN A 834 0.78 19.84 51.24
C ASN A 834 -0.06 19.08 50.19
N LEU A 835 0.37 19.01 48.92
CA LEU A 835 -0.41 18.44 47.81
C LEU A 835 -0.97 17.03 48.11
N THR A 836 -0.21 16.19 48.80
CA THR A 836 -0.61 14.82 49.16
C THR A 836 -1.53 14.71 50.37
N ASP A 837 -1.71 15.77 51.17
CA ASP A 837 -2.67 15.80 52.28
C ASP A 837 -4.03 16.35 51.81
N PHE A 838 -4.96 15.46 51.48
CA PHE A 838 -6.31 15.81 51.05
C PHE A 838 -7.09 16.64 52.11
N ASN A 839 -6.70 16.60 53.39
CA ASN A 839 -7.33 17.41 54.44
C ASN A 839 -6.84 18.88 54.43
N ALA A 840 -5.68 19.15 53.82
CA ALA A 840 -5.19 20.51 53.57
C ALA A 840 -5.84 21.17 52.34
N TRP A 841 -6.47 20.39 51.45
CA TRP A 841 -7.18 20.93 50.28
C TRP A 841 -8.39 21.77 50.70
N ARG A 842 -8.72 22.79 49.92
CA ARG A 842 -9.94 23.61 50.03
C ARG A 842 -10.59 23.75 48.67
N PHE A 843 -11.91 23.66 48.62
CA PHE A 843 -12.68 23.49 47.38
C PHE A 843 -13.41 24.78 47.02
N TYR A 844 -13.54 25.06 45.73
CA TYR A 844 -14.18 26.29 45.27
C TYR A 844 -15.69 26.25 45.55
N ALA A 845 -16.16 27.23 46.31
CA ALA A 845 -17.54 27.33 46.81
C ALA A 845 -18.35 28.44 46.10
N GLY A 846 -17.90 28.86 44.92
CA GLY A 846 -18.57 29.88 44.10
C GLY A 846 -18.26 31.32 44.49
N ALA A 847 -18.43 32.25 43.55
CA ALA A 847 -18.24 33.70 43.75
C ALA A 847 -16.93 34.09 44.46
N GLY A 848 -15.81 33.43 44.10
CA GLY A 848 -14.48 33.66 44.71
C GLY A 848 -14.27 33.06 46.11
N LYS A 849 -15.27 32.35 46.66
CA LYS A 849 -15.21 31.72 47.99
C LYS A 849 -14.63 30.30 47.92
N TRP A 850 -14.16 29.84 49.07
CA TRP A 850 -13.60 28.50 49.28
C TRP A 850 -14.30 27.83 50.47
N SER A 851 -14.26 26.50 50.52
CA SER A 851 -14.67 25.75 51.71
C SER A 851 -13.86 26.18 52.94
N THR A 852 -14.47 26.17 54.12
CA THR A 852 -13.76 26.31 55.41
C THR A 852 -12.97 25.05 55.72
N ASP A 853 -13.60 23.91 55.46
CA ASP A 853 -13.14 22.57 55.79
C ASP A 853 -12.44 21.96 54.57
N GLY A 854 -11.54 21.01 54.82
CA GLY A 854 -10.88 20.22 53.78
C GLY A 854 -11.38 18.78 53.72
N GLY A 855 -10.65 17.96 52.97
CA GLY A 855 -11.00 16.55 52.78
C GLY A 855 -12.39 16.35 52.16
N ALA A 856 -12.97 15.17 52.40
CA ALA A 856 -14.31 14.83 51.92
C ALA A 856 -15.38 15.87 52.34
N THR A 857 -15.31 16.38 53.57
CA THR A 857 -16.24 17.40 54.10
C THR A 857 -16.14 18.74 53.38
N GLY A 858 -14.95 19.09 52.89
CA GLY A 858 -14.76 20.25 52.02
C GLY A 858 -15.28 20.00 50.60
N GLN A 859 -15.06 18.80 50.07
CA GLN A 859 -15.41 18.40 48.71
C GLN A 859 -16.92 18.42 48.44
N THR A 860 -17.76 18.09 49.44
CA THR A 860 -19.23 18.21 49.32
C THR A 860 -19.73 19.65 49.12
N LYS A 861 -18.87 20.65 49.36
CA LYS A 861 -19.14 22.09 49.19
C LYS A 861 -18.59 22.65 47.87
N ALA A 862 -18.00 21.80 47.03
CA ALA A 862 -17.48 22.19 45.73
C ALA A 862 -18.61 22.50 44.74
N VAL A 863 -18.46 23.58 43.97
CA VAL A 863 -19.38 23.94 42.88
C VAL A 863 -18.62 24.10 41.56
N PRO A 864 -19.25 23.82 40.41
CA PRO A 864 -18.58 23.92 39.11
C PRO A 864 -18.20 25.38 38.77
N LEU A 865 -17.15 25.53 37.97
CA LEU A 865 -16.76 26.80 37.38
C LEU A 865 -17.80 27.26 36.34
N ASN A 866 -17.88 28.57 36.10
CA ASN A 866 -18.90 29.18 35.25
C ASN A 866 -18.57 29.12 33.74
N THR A 867 -18.04 27.99 33.27
CA THR A 867 -17.81 27.70 31.85
C THR A 867 -19.06 27.15 31.17
N ARG A 868 -19.00 26.98 29.84
CA ARG A 868 -19.82 25.98 29.14
C ARG A 868 -19.42 24.57 29.58
N TYR A 869 -20.15 23.56 29.10
CA TYR A 869 -19.70 22.18 29.23
C TYR A 869 -18.35 21.99 28.52
N THR A 870 -17.51 21.13 29.08
CA THR A 870 -16.22 20.70 28.52
C THR A 870 -16.27 19.18 28.32
N ASP A 871 -15.29 18.62 27.63
CA ASP A 871 -15.01 17.19 27.84
C ASP A 871 -14.31 16.96 29.21
N ALA A 872 -14.05 15.70 29.55
CA ALA A 872 -13.07 15.30 30.54
C ALA A 872 -11.65 15.53 30.00
N MET A 873 -10.65 15.54 30.89
CA MET A 873 -9.23 15.59 30.53
C MET A 873 -8.91 16.84 29.70
N TYR A 874 -9.17 18.00 30.31
CA TYR A 874 -8.83 19.31 29.75
C TYR A 874 -7.55 19.88 30.36
N SER A 875 -6.84 20.73 29.61
CA SER A 875 -5.61 21.39 30.10
C SER A 875 -5.86 22.78 30.66
N VAL A 876 -4.98 23.24 31.55
CA VAL A 876 -4.96 24.63 32.06
C VAL A 876 -3.57 25.24 31.93
N VAL A 877 -3.47 26.34 31.18
CA VAL A 877 -2.21 27.07 30.92
C VAL A 877 -2.32 28.53 31.36
N THR A 878 -1.19 29.16 31.69
CA THR A 878 -1.12 30.62 31.88
C THR A 878 -0.33 31.25 30.73
N LEU A 879 -1.00 32.05 29.90
CA LEU A 879 -0.46 32.58 28.65
C LEU A 879 -1.03 33.98 28.37
N ASN A 880 -0.20 34.87 27.81
CA ASN A 880 -0.57 36.27 27.48
C ASN A 880 -1.17 37.04 28.68
N GLY A 881 -0.68 36.78 29.89
CA GLY A 881 -1.18 37.41 31.13
C GLY A 881 -2.56 36.91 31.59
N ARG A 882 -3.04 35.77 31.09
CA ARG A 882 -4.34 35.17 31.44
C ARG A 882 -4.22 33.68 31.71
N HIS A 883 -5.17 33.15 32.47
CA HIS A 883 -5.35 31.71 32.62
C HIS A 883 -6.36 31.21 31.59
N TRP A 884 -6.13 30.02 31.05
CA TRP A 884 -6.94 29.43 30.00
C TRP A 884 -7.26 27.98 30.34
N ILE A 885 -8.54 27.60 30.35
CA ILE A 885 -8.97 26.20 30.23
C ILE A 885 -9.03 25.88 28.74
N VAL A 886 -8.27 24.88 28.28
CA VAL A 886 -8.20 24.42 26.88
C VAL A 886 -8.81 23.03 26.79
N SER A 887 -9.81 22.84 25.94
CA SER A 887 -10.61 21.61 25.87
C SER A 887 -11.23 21.43 24.48
N LEU A 888 -11.74 20.24 24.18
CA LEU A 888 -12.64 20.01 23.06
C LEU A 888 -14.04 20.54 23.41
N ASP A 889 -14.73 21.14 22.44
CA ASP A 889 -16.16 21.41 22.57
C ASP A 889 -16.96 20.09 22.40
N PRO A 890 -17.79 19.68 23.37
CA PRO A 890 -18.51 18.39 23.32
C PRO A 890 -19.71 18.37 22.35
N LYS A 891 -19.79 19.30 21.40
CA LYS A 891 -20.78 19.32 20.30
C LYS A 891 -20.13 19.55 18.94
N THR A 892 -19.13 20.43 18.84
CA THR A 892 -18.42 20.73 17.58
C THR A 892 -17.09 20.01 17.43
N HIS A 893 -16.55 19.42 18.51
CA HIS A 893 -15.22 18.80 18.59
C HIS A 893 -14.07 19.74 18.17
N GLU A 894 -14.32 21.05 18.20
CA GLU A 894 -13.32 22.08 17.96
C GLU A 894 -12.44 22.27 19.21
N VAL A 895 -11.17 22.60 19.01
CA VAL A 895 -10.28 23.00 20.12
C VAL A 895 -10.65 24.42 20.53
N VAL A 896 -11.12 24.59 21.76
CA VAL A 896 -11.55 25.88 22.32
C VAL A 896 -10.81 26.22 23.61
N ALA A 897 -10.66 27.52 23.89
CA ALA A 897 -10.06 27.99 25.14
C ALA A 897 -10.89 29.08 25.82
N TYR A 898 -11.12 28.91 27.12
CA TYR A 898 -11.89 29.81 27.98
C TYR A 898 -10.95 30.71 28.78
N PRO A 899 -10.90 32.04 28.56
CA PRO A 899 -10.01 32.94 29.30
C PRO A 899 -10.54 33.32 30.69
N SER A 900 -9.61 33.57 31.61
CA SER A 900 -9.86 34.30 32.86
C SER A 900 -8.65 35.13 33.32
N THR A 901 -8.91 36.09 34.20
CA THR A 901 -7.92 36.88 34.95
C THR A 901 -7.67 36.33 36.37
N THR A 902 -8.37 35.27 36.79
CA THR A 902 -8.09 34.54 38.05
C THR A 902 -8.20 33.02 37.81
N ARG A 903 -7.74 32.21 38.76
CA ARG A 903 -7.82 30.74 38.67
C ARG A 903 -9.24 30.16 38.65
N TYR A 904 -10.26 30.96 38.97
CA TYR A 904 -11.65 30.52 39.14
C TYR A 904 -12.68 31.38 38.39
N GLY A 905 -12.31 32.59 37.96
CA GLY A 905 -13.22 33.57 37.34
C GLY A 905 -13.50 33.32 35.85
N PHE A 906 -13.63 32.06 35.44
CA PHE A 906 -13.95 31.70 34.05
C PHE A 906 -15.41 32.04 33.72
N THR A 907 -15.70 32.20 32.44
CA THR A 907 -17.05 32.50 31.92
C THR A 907 -17.40 31.56 30.76
N THR A 908 -18.61 31.70 30.22
CA THR A 908 -19.05 30.99 29.01
C THR A 908 -18.46 31.52 27.70
N ALA A 909 -17.67 32.61 27.76
CA ALA A 909 -16.94 33.16 26.62
C ALA A 909 -15.68 32.33 26.30
N ARG A 910 -15.35 32.16 25.01
CA ARG A 910 -14.21 31.35 24.56
C ARG A 910 -13.68 31.77 23.19
N VAL A 911 -12.43 31.44 22.92
CA VAL A 911 -11.86 31.46 21.56
C VAL A 911 -11.91 30.05 20.95
N LYS A 912 -11.97 29.96 19.61
CA LYS A 912 -11.61 28.76 18.85
C LYS A 912 -10.12 28.84 18.51
N LEU A 913 -9.38 27.78 18.79
CA LEU A 913 -7.95 27.67 18.49
C LEU A 913 -7.67 26.87 17.22
N TYR A 914 -8.42 25.78 17.00
CA TYR A 914 -8.17 24.84 15.89
C TYR A 914 -9.45 24.05 15.53
N THR A 915 -9.53 23.61 14.27
CA THR A 915 -10.48 22.57 13.83
C THR A 915 -9.68 21.29 13.63
N LEU A 916 -10.10 20.18 14.23
CA LEU A 916 -9.47 18.89 13.97
C LEU A 916 -9.74 18.44 12.51
N PRO A 917 -8.80 17.74 11.85
CA PRO A 917 -8.96 17.30 10.47
C PRO A 917 -9.83 16.05 10.32
N ASP A 918 -9.92 15.22 11.36
CA ASP A 918 -10.59 13.93 11.32
C ASP A 918 -12.12 14.07 11.26
N LYS A 919 -12.75 13.43 10.27
CA LYS A 919 -14.22 13.35 10.15
C LYS A 919 -14.73 12.29 11.14
N ILE A 920 -15.54 12.72 12.12
CA ILE A 920 -15.91 11.90 13.28
C ILE A 920 -17.11 10.98 12.97
N GLN A 921 -17.00 9.69 13.28
CA GLN A 921 -18.08 8.68 13.31
C GLN A 921 -18.91 8.49 12.03
N GLN A 922 -18.42 8.92 10.87
CA GLN A 922 -19.04 8.63 9.56
C GLN A 922 -18.28 7.52 8.85
N ALA A 923 -18.95 6.78 7.96
CA ALA A 923 -18.29 5.81 7.09
C ALA A 923 -17.47 6.53 6.00
N PRO A 924 -16.28 6.04 5.61
CA PRO A 924 -15.60 4.84 6.12
C PRO A 924 -14.77 5.08 7.40
N ASP A 925 -14.58 6.34 7.81
CA ASP A 925 -13.59 6.75 8.81
C ASP A 925 -13.80 6.22 10.24
N PHE A 926 -15.04 6.17 10.74
CA PHE A 926 -15.48 5.73 12.08
C PHE A 926 -14.72 6.28 13.32
N LYS A 927 -13.81 7.24 13.15
CA LYS A 927 -12.92 7.79 14.18
C LYS A 927 -13.66 8.54 15.30
N ILE A 928 -13.06 8.49 16.49
CA ILE A 928 -13.35 9.30 17.68
C ILE A 928 -12.09 10.10 18.03
N VAL A 929 -12.26 11.37 18.40
CA VAL A 929 -11.20 12.25 18.91
C VAL A 929 -11.53 12.70 20.34
N TYR A 930 -10.55 12.66 21.24
CA TYR A 930 -10.73 12.84 22.69
C TYR A 930 -9.40 13.20 23.36
N ASP A 931 -9.43 13.41 24.70
CA ASP A 931 -8.24 13.56 25.57
C ASP A 931 -7.22 14.62 25.10
N LEU A 932 -7.55 15.91 25.28
CA LEU A 932 -6.78 17.02 24.70
C LEU A 932 -5.85 17.69 25.72
N HIS A 933 -4.53 17.54 25.50
CA HIS A 933 -3.50 18.00 26.44
C HIS A 933 -2.56 19.06 25.86
N LEU A 934 -2.22 20.07 26.65
CA LEU A 934 -1.26 21.13 26.30
C LEU A 934 0.07 20.85 26.98
N HIS A 935 1.12 20.66 26.17
CA HIS A 935 2.43 20.25 26.66
C HIS A 935 3.35 21.47 26.82
N GLU A 936 3.46 21.97 28.05
CA GLU A 936 4.40 23.05 28.36
C GLU A 936 5.86 22.62 28.09
N GLY A 937 6.65 23.58 27.58
CA GLY A 937 8.05 23.37 27.21
C GLY A 937 8.31 22.36 26.07
N LEU A 938 7.29 21.98 25.29
CA LEU A 938 7.43 21.00 24.19
C LEU A 938 7.57 21.65 22.80
N SER A 939 7.16 22.91 22.62
CA SER A 939 7.34 23.59 21.33
C SER A 939 8.79 24.08 21.18
N SER A 940 9.42 23.72 20.06
CA SER A 940 10.69 24.31 19.62
C SER A 940 10.54 25.74 19.08
N ASP A 941 9.33 26.15 18.72
CA ASP A 941 8.99 27.53 18.36
C ASP A 941 8.52 28.29 19.61
N SER A 942 9.27 29.30 20.02
CA SER A 942 8.93 30.13 21.19
C SER A 942 7.63 30.92 21.02
N SER A 943 7.12 31.07 19.80
CA SER A 943 5.84 31.72 19.48
C SER A 943 4.62 30.78 19.46
N ALA A 944 4.82 29.47 19.64
CA ALA A 944 3.75 28.46 19.69
C ALA A 944 3.71 27.69 21.03
N VAL A 945 2.62 26.95 21.23
CA VAL A 945 2.48 25.86 22.20
C VAL A 945 2.12 24.57 21.46
N VAL A 946 2.45 23.42 22.01
CA VAL A 946 2.01 22.12 21.47
C VAL A 946 0.79 21.66 22.24
N ILE A 947 -0.24 21.20 21.52
CA ILE A 947 -1.28 20.33 22.06
C ILE A 947 -1.13 18.92 21.49
N SER A 948 -1.65 17.92 22.19
CA SER A 948 -1.99 16.61 21.66
C SER A 948 -3.50 16.36 21.79
N TYR A 949 -3.99 15.40 21.01
CA TYR A 949 -5.27 14.72 21.23
C TYR A 949 -5.09 13.23 20.89
N ASN A 950 -5.93 12.36 21.44
CA ASN A 950 -5.95 10.94 21.09
C ASN A 950 -7.04 10.64 20.06
N VAL A 951 -6.76 9.62 19.24
CA VAL A 951 -7.67 9.08 18.21
C VAL A 951 -7.91 7.60 18.51
N ASN A 952 -9.13 7.14 18.20
CA ASN A 952 -9.62 5.78 18.35
C ASN A 952 -10.70 5.57 17.25
N SER A 953 -11.19 4.35 17.03
CA SER A 953 -12.27 4.10 16.06
C SER A 953 -13.41 3.27 16.66
N THR A 954 -14.63 3.48 16.20
CA THR A 954 -15.75 2.53 16.41
C THR A 954 -15.81 1.44 15.35
N GLY A 955 -14.92 1.49 14.35
CA GLY A 955 -14.83 0.53 13.25
C GLY A 955 -14.47 -0.88 13.73
N VAL A 956 -15.27 -1.86 13.31
CA VAL A 956 -14.98 -3.30 13.44
C VAL A 956 -15.07 -3.97 12.07
N THR A 957 -14.28 -5.02 11.86
CA THR A 957 -14.36 -5.87 10.67
C THR A 957 -15.62 -6.74 10.69
N LEU A 958 -15.92 -7.41 9.57
CA LEU A 958 -17.01 -8.39 9.51
C LEU A 958 -16.89 -9.51 10.57
N GLY A 959 -15.66 -9.94 10.90
CA GLY A 959 -15.40 -10.92 11.96
C GLY A 959 -15.30 -10.34 13.38
N CYS A 960 -15.76 -9.10 13.58
CA CYS A 960 -15.90 -8.46 14.90
C CYS A 960 -14.58 -8.10 15.61
N ARG A 961 -13.52 -7.80 14.85
CA ARG A 961 -12.22 -7.32 15.36
C ARG A 961 -12.09 -5.81 15.18
N ALA A 962 -11.45 -5.10 16.12
CA ALA A 962 -11.40 -3.64 16.08
C ALA A 962 -10.38 -3.12 15.06
N GLU A 963 -10.69 -2.00 14.43
CA GLU A 963 -9.83 -1.34 13.44
C GLU A 963 -8.46 -0.97 14.01
N ASN A 964 -8.37 -0.54 15.28
CA ASN A 964 -7.11 -0.25 15.99
C ASN A 964 -6.11 -1.42 15.99
N ASP A 965 -6.64 -2.65 15.89
CA ASP A 965 -5.85 -3.87 15.93
C ASP A 965 -5.35 -4.29 14.52
N TYR A 966 -5.78 -3.59 13.47
CA TYR A 966 -5.36 -3.74 12.06
C TYR A 966 -4.68 -2.51 11.46
N GLU A 967 -4.99 -1.32 11.96
CA GLU A 967 -4.45 -0.05 11.50
C GLU A 967 -3.70 0.65 12.66
N PRO A 968 -2.39 0.36 12.82
CA PRO A 968 -1.58 0.88 13.92
C PRO A 968 -1.56 2.39 14.08
N SER A 969 -1.80 3.13 13.00
CA SER A 969 -1.71 4.58 13.03
C SER A 969 -2.86 5.24 13.81
N ILE A 970 -4.01 4.58 13.99
CA ILE A 970 -5.19 5.19 14.64
C ILE A 970 -4.95 5.41 16.13
N TYR A 971 -4.66 4.34 16.89
CA TYR A 971 -4.61 4.42 18.36
C TYR A 971 -3.28 4.98 18.88
N ARG A 972 -3.00 6.22 18.48
CA ARG A 972 -1.79 7.01 18.79
C ARG A 972 -2.17 8.47 18.96
N ALA A 973 -1.39 9.18 19.78
CA ALA A 973 -1.51 10.62 19.91
C ALA A 973 -1.28 11.37 18.58
N ARG A 974 -1.94 12.53 18.44
CA ARG A 974 -1.77 13.48 17.33
C ARG A 974 -1.40 14.84 17.90
N PHE A 975 -0.23 15.34 17.52
CA PHE A 975 0.31 16.62 18.01
C PHE A 975 0.04 17.75 17.02
N VAL A 976 -0.24 18.95 17.55
CA VAL A 976 -0.59 20.17 16.80
C VAL A 976 0.12 21.36 17.44
N ASN A 977 0.75 22.20 16.61
CA ASN A 977 1.26 23.50 17.04
C ASN A 977 0.11 24.51 17.03
N ILE A 978 -0.09 25.26 18.13
CA ILE A 978 -1.05 26.36 18.24
C ILE A 978 -0.27 27.66 18.47
N PRO A 979 -0.48 28.73 17.67
CA PRO A 979 0.09 30.04 17.92
C PRO A 979 -0.27 30.59 19.29
N LYS A 980 0.72 31.14 20.02
CA LYS A 980 0.44 31.90 21.24
C LYS A 980 -0.41 33.15 20.96
N ALA A 981 -0.36 33.67 19.73
CA ALA A 981 -1.22 34.75 19.25
C ALA A 981 -2.70 34.36 19.15
N SER A 982 -3.05 33.08 18.95
CA SER A 982 -4.45 32.62 18.91
C SER A 982 -5.14 32.67 20.28
N PHE A 983 -4.37 32.77 21.37
CA PHE A 983 -4.87 33.00 22.72
C PHE A 983 -5.09 34.52 22.95
N ASP A 984 -5.94 35.12 22.11
CA ASP A 984 -6.38 36.52 22.26
C ASP A 984 -7.73 36.59 22.99
N PRO A 985 -7.80 37.17 24.20
CA PRO A 985 -9.07 37.34 24.92
C PRO A 985 -10.06 38.29 24.22
N SER A 986 -9.63 39.12 23.26
CA SER A 986 -10.52 40.02 22.52
C SER A 986 -11.42 39.29 21.54
N ALA A 987 -10.94 38.16 20.99
CA ALA A 987 -11.69 37.27 20.10
C ALA A 987 -12.67 36.33 20.82
N ALA A 988 -12.82 36.43 22.15
CA ALA A 988 -13.62 35.49 22.93
C ALA A 988 -15.13 35.75 22.81
N THR A 989 -15.86 34.83 22.18
CA THR A 989 -17.31 34.95 21.95
C THR A 989 -18.13 34.16 22.97
N THR A 990 -19.30 34.72 23.35
CA THR A 990 -20.32 34.01 24.14
C THR A 990 -21.39 33.35 23.25
N THR A 991 -21.62 33.91 22.07
CA THR A 991 -22.47 33.37 21.02
C THR A 991 -21.84 32.12 20.41
N VAL A 992 -22.65 31.07 20.25
CA VAL A 992 -22.35 30.06 19.24
C VAL A 992 -22.59 30.74 17.90
N ALA A 993 -21.65 30.69 16.96
CA ALA A 993 -21.98 31.03 15.59
C ALA A 993 -23.15 30.12 15.18
N PRO A 994 -24.27 30.65 14.66
CA PRO A 994 -25.39 29.80 14.27
C PRO A 994 -24.85 28.79 13.25
N ILE A 995 -24.96 27.50 13.56
CA ILE A 995 -24.62 26.46 12.61
C ILE A 995 -25.56 26.69 11.44
N SER A 996 -24.99 27.15 10.33
CA SER A 996 -25.63 27.07 9.02
C SER A 996 -25.83 25.59 8.75
N ALA A 997 -26.97 25.07 9.18
CA ALA A 997 -27.50 23.83 8.68
C ALA A 997 -27.86 24.08 7.22
N SER A 998 -26.83 24.05 6.36
CA SER A 998 -26.99 23.74 4.96
C SER A 998 -27.76 22.44 4.92
N VAL A 999 -29.05 22.55 4.62
CA VAL A 999 -29.85 21.41 4.21
C VAL A 999 -29.32 21.02 2.84
N VAL A 1000 -28.20 20.29 2.85
CA VAL A 1000 -27.91 19.31 1.82
C VAL A 1000 -29.19 18.49 1.69
N PRO A 1001 -29.79 18.39 0.49
CA PRO A 1001 -31.00 17.61 0.32
C PRO A 1001 -30.73 16.16 0.74
N ASP A 1002 -31.26 15.77 1.91
CA ASP A 1002 -31.14 14.42 2.45
C ASP A 1002 -32.02 13.47 1.61
N THR A 1003 -31.47 13.03 0.49
CA THR A 1003 -32.00 11.97 -0.37
C THR A 1003 -31.52 10.58 0.05
N ALA A 1004 -31.06 10.44 1.30
CA ALA A 1004 -30.76 9.16 1.96
C ALA A 1004 -31.52 9.00 3.29
N ALA A 1005 -32.65 9.71 3.43
CA ALA A 1005 -33.42 9.85 4.67
C ALA A 1005 -34.07 8.53 5.15
N TYR A 1006 -33.29 7.60 5.70
CA TYR A 1006 -33.79 6.41 6.40
C TYR A 1006 -34.32 6.76 7.81
N ARG A 1007 -35.28 7.69 7.85
CA ARG A 1007 -36.02 8.03 9.07
C ARG A 1007 -36.80 6.81 9.53
N SER A 1008 -36.71 6.53 10.82
CA SER A 1008 -37.42 5.45 11.50
C SER A 1008 -38.92 5.73 11.58
N ASP A 1009 -39.64 5.43 10.50
CA ASP A 1009 -41.10 5.54 10.42
C ASP A 1009 -41.74 4.48 11.34
N ARG A 1010 -42.00 4.86 12.60
CA ARG A 1010 -42.66 4.01 13.61
C ARG A 1010 -44.09 3.70 13.18
N ARG A 1011 -44.29 2.63 12.43
CA ARG A 1011 -45.59 1.99 12.19
C ARG A 1011 -45.70 0.73 13.02
N GLU A 1012 -46.84 0.57 13.70
CA GLU A 1012 -47.10 -0.57 14.57
C GLU A 1012 -47.27 -1.87 13.76
N MET A 1013 -46.24 -2.73 13.74
CA MET A 1013 -46.44 -4.16 13.50
C MET A 1013 -46.72 -4.87 14.82
N ARG A 1014 -47.92 -4.63 15.38
CA ARG A 1014 -48.48 -5.51 16.41
C ARG A 1014 -48.82 -6.86 15.78
N GLY A 1015 -48.31 -7.95 16.35
CA GLY A 1015 -48.93 -9.26 16.17
C GLY A 1015 -48.15 -10.33 15.41
N ALA A 1016 -46.87 -10.53 15.73
CA ALA A 1016 -46.25 -11.86 15.61
C ALA A 1016 -45.59 -12.20 16.94
N LYS A 1017 -45.98 -13.32 17.57
CA LYS A 1017 -45.36 -13.78 18.83
C LYS A 1017 -44.11 -14.59 18.51
N TYR A 1018 -43.01 -14.24 19.17
CA TYR A 1018 -41.83 -15.09 19.24
C TYR A 1018 -42.06 -16.21 20.26
N THR A 1019 -41.70 -17.45 19.92
CA THR A 1019 -41.29 -18.50 20.86
C THR A 1019 -40.37 -19.48 20.09
N PRO A 1020 -39.37 -20.08 20.74
CA PRO A 1020 -38.22 -20.69 20.07
C PRO A 1020 -38.45 -22.15 19.63
N PHE A 1021 -37.42 -22.74 19.00
CA PHE A 1021 -37.25 -24.19 18.82
C PHE A 1021 -37.70 -24.97 20.07
N PRO A 1022 -38.48 -26.04 19.87
CA PRO A 1022 -37.85 -27.36 19.93
C PRO A 1022 -38.24 -28.32 18.78
N ASP A 1023 -37.40 -29.32 18.57
CA ASP A 1023 -37.72 -30.67 18.07
C ASP A 1023 -38.71 -30.83 16.90
N LYS A 1024 -38.18 -30.77 15.66
CA LYS A 1024 -38.21 -31.90 14.70
C LYS A 1024 -37.52 -31.59 13.37
N PHE A 1025 -36.89 -32.63 12.82
CA PHE A 1025 -36.72 -32.81 11.38
C PHE A 1025 -37.81 -33.78 10.87
N ALA A 1026 -37.93 -33.87 9.54
CA ALA A 1026 -38.88 -34.69 8.78
C ALA A 1026 -40.37 -34.26 8.79
N ALA A 1027 -41.04 -34.57 7.67
CA ALA A 1027 -42.44 -34.29 7.34
C ALA A 1027 -42.84 -32.79 7.25
N ASP A 1028 -42.39 -32.12 6.19
CA ASP A 1028 -43.28 -31.90 5.03
C ASP A 1028 -42.47 -31.63 3.74
N GLY A 1029 -43.06 -31.90 2.58
CA GLY A 1029 -42.36 -31.90 1.29
C GLY A 1029 -42.04 -30.51 0.74
N ILE A 1030 -40.87 -30.36 0.11
CA ILE A 1030 -40.41 -29.13 -0.54
C ILE A 1030 -41.46 -28.64 -1.57
N PRO A 1031 -42.08 -27.45 -1.38
CA PRO A 1031 -42.83 -26.79 -2.42
C PRO A 1031 -41.82 -26.04 -3.31
N PRO A 1032 -41.69 -26.37 -4.61
CA PRO A 1032 -40.87 -25.57 -5.51
C PRO A 1032 -41.48 -24.16 -5.66
N ASN A 1033 -40.62 -23.16 -5.85
CA ASN A 1033 -40.93 -21.74 -6.00
C ASN A 1033 -41.35 -20.99 -4.72
N GLN A 1034 -40.35 -20.59 -3.92
CA GLN A 1034 -40.27 -19.17 -3.53
C GLN A 1034 -38.98 -18.57 -4.08
N THR A 1035 -39.12 -17.61 -4.99
CA THR A 1035 -38.02 -16.92 -5.67
C THR A 1035 -37.39 -15.86 -4.78
N ALA A 1036 -36.08 -15.64 -4.93
CA ALA A 1036 -35.33 -14.66 -4.16
C ALA A 1036 -35.81 -13.20 -4.37
N ALA A 1037 -36.56 -12.69 -3.40
CA ALA A 1037 -36.78 -11.27 -3.12
C ALA A 1037 -37.23 -11.16 -1.64
N SER A 1038 -36.56 -10.46 -0.73
CA SER A 1038 -35.61 -9.34 -0.90
C SER A 1038 -34.28 -9.56 -0.17
N ILE A 1039 -33.25 -10.01 -0.89
CA ILE A 1039 -31.85 -9.89 -0.47
C ILE A 1039 -31.26 -8.68 -1.20
N MET A 1040 -30.61 -7.76 -0.48
CA MET A 1040 -29.82 -6.71 -1.13
C MET A 1040 -28.70 -7.38 -1.93
N ARG A 1041 -28.65 -7.12 -3.25
CA ARG A 1041 -27.53 -7.57 -4.07
C ARG A 1041 -26.28 -6.77 -3.69
N LEU A 1042 -25.48 -7.35 -2.80
CA LEU A 1042 -24.05 -7.09 -2.72
C LEU A 1042 -23.43 -7.55 -4.04
N ASN A 1043 -23.38 -6.65 -5.01
CA ASN A 1043 -22.67 -6.89 -6.27
C ASN A 1043 -21.18 -7.05 -5.95
N ALA A 1044 -20.53 -8.03 -6.60
CA ALA A 1044 -19.08 -8.23 -6.69
C ALA A 1044 -18.26 -7.65 -5.51
N LEU A 1045 -18.09 -8.45 -4.45
CA LEU A 1045 -17.19 -8.11 -3.34
C LEU A 1045 -15.76 -7.90 -3.87
N GLN A 1046 -15.37 -6.63 -3.99
CA GLN A 1046 -13.97 -6.23 -3.88
C GLN A 1046 -13.44 -6.75 -2.54
N VAL A 1047 -12.16 -7.11 -2.47
CA VAL A 1047 -11.48 -7.44 -1.20
C VAL A 1047 -11.10 -6.13 -0.47
N ASP A 1048 -12.09 -5.27 -0.30
CA ASP A 1048 -11.98 -3.95 0.32
C ASP A 1048 -12.14 -4.03 1.85
N LYS A 1049 -11.52 -3.09 2.56
CA LYS A 1049 -11.50 -3.00 4.02
C LYS A 1049 -12.80 -2.44 4.58
N SER A 1050 -13.90 -3.16 4.33
CA SER A 1050 -15.24 -2.82 4.83
C SER A 1050 -15.30 -2.92 6.36
N TYR A 1051 -15.04 -1.80 7.03
CA TYR A 1051 -15.33 -1.62 8.45
C TYR A 1051 -16.80 -1.24 8.67
N TYR A 1052 -17.32 -1.58 9.85
CA TYR A 1052 -18.68 -1.32 10.28
C TYR A 1052 -18.68 -0.59 11.62
N ASN A 1053 -19.60 0.36 11.83
CA ASN A 1053 -19.72 1.06 13.11
C ASN A 1053 -20.27 0.13 14.19
N SER A 1054 -19.46 -0.22 15.18
CA SER A 1054 -19.86 -1.05 16.31
C SER A 1054 -21.01 -0.48 17.16
N TRP A 1055 -21.33 0.81 17.04
CA TRP A 1055 -22.45 1.39 17.79
C TRP A 1055 -23.82 1.15 17.10
N SER A 1056 -23.84 0.67 15.86
CA SER A 1056 -25.07 0.44 15.09
C SER A 1056 -25.86 -0.82 15.50
N TYR A 1057 -25.24 -1.78 16.19
CA TYR A 1057 -25.78 -3.13 16.43
C TYR A 1057 -26.11 -3.38 17.92
N GLN A 1058 -26.97 -2.53 18.52
CA GLN A 1058 -27.25 -2.52 19.96
C GLN A 1058 -28.74 -2.74 20.32
N SER A 1059 -29.54 -3.40 19.47
CA SER A 1059 -30.94 -3.70 19.82
C SER A 1059 -31.03 -4.74 20.96
N ASP A 1060 -32.18 -4.80 21.65
CA ASP A 1060 -32.37 -5.78 22.72
C ASP A 1060 -32.40 -7.24 22.19
N THR A 1061 -32.70 -7.43 20.90
CA THR A 1061 -32.52 -8.69 20.16
C THR A 1061 -31.05 -9.06 19.97
N ASP A 1062 -30.17 -8.09 19.69
CA ASP A 1062 -28.74 -8.35 19.50
C ASP A 1062 -28.05 -8.71 20.82
N LYS A 1063 -28.52 -8.10 21.93
CA LYS A 1063 -28.14 -8.46 23.31
C LYS A 1063 -28.54 -9.88 23.66
N ALA A 1064 -29.74 -10.32 23.25
CA ALA A 1064 -30.20 -11.69 23.49
C ALA A 1064 -29.40 -12.74 22.68
N ASN A 1065 -28.93 -12.38 21.49
CA ASN A 1065 -28.12 -13.25 20.62
C ASN A 1065 -26.61 -13.16 20.86
N ASN A 1066 -26.15 -12.33 21.82
CA ASN A 1066 -24.73 -12.06 22.10
C ASN A 1066 -23.95 -11.41 20.93
N HIS A 1067 -24.64 -10.71 20.02
CA HIS A 1067 -24.09 -10.05 18.82
C HIS A 1067 -23.83 -8.54 19.02
N VAL A 1068 -23.76 -8.07 20.28
CA VAL A 1068 -23.72 -6.64 20.61
C VAL A 1068 -22.54 -5.95 19.96
N GLY A 1069 -22.84 -5.06 19.01
CA GLY A 1069 -21.88 -4.17 18.38
C GLY A 1069 -21.11 -4.73 17.19
N CYS A 1070 -21.55 -5.81 16.55
CA CYS A 1070 -20.91 -6.34 15.35
C CYS A 1070 -21.89 -6.69 14.22
N PRO A 1071 -21.45 -6.60 12.94
CA PRO A 1071 -22.28 -6.89 11.78
C PRO A 1071 -22.74 -8.36 11.74
N TYR A 1072 -23.85 -8.61 11.05
CA TYR A 1072 -24.34 -9.96 10.78
C TYR A 1072 -23.57 -10.62 9.64
N ILE A 1073 -23.04 -11.82 9.87
CA ILE A 1073 -22.32 -12.60 8.86
C ILE A 1073 -23.27 -13.57 8.17
N ALA A 1074 -23.41 -13.47 6.85
CA ALA A 1074 -24.10 -14.46 6.04
C ALA A 1074 -23.23 -15.71 5.86
N ALA A 1075 -23.84 -16.90 5.86
CA ALA A 1075 -23.14 -18.13 5.52
C ALA A 1075 -22.77 -18.15 4.02
N PRO A 1076 -21.59 -18.69 3.65
CA PRO A 1076 -21.24 -18.89 2.25
C PRO A 1076 -22.23 -19.84 1.56
N THR A 1077 -22.56 -19.55 0.30
CA THR A 1077 -23.60 -20.26 -0.47
C THR A 1077 -23.07 -21.38 -1.36
N ASP A 1078 -21.77 -21.64 -1.31
CA ASP A 1078 -21.01 -22.45 -2.26
C ASP A 1078 -20.20 -23.57 -1.59
N LEU A 1079 -20.66 -24.07 -0.44
CA LEU A 1079 -20.10 -25.26 0.20
C LEU A 1079 -20.15 -26.46 -0.75
N ALA A 1080 -18.98 -26.94 -1.16
CA ALA A 1080 -18.77 -28.16 -1.92
C ALA A 1080 -18.13 -29.25 -1.04
N ALA A 1081 -18.39 -30.51 -1.39
CA ALA A 1081 -17.85 -31.69 -0.71
C ALA A 1081 -17.32 -32.69 -1.74
N HIS A 1082 -16.06 -33.09 -1.59
CA HIS A 1082 -15.37 -34.00 -2.49
C HIS A 1082 -14.80 -35.18 -1.71
N VAL A 1083 -15.28 -36.40 -2.01
CA VAL A 1083 -14.67 -37.64 -1.47
C VAL A 1083 -13.28 -37.82 -2.08
N ARG A 1084 -12.29 -38.18 -1.27
CA ARG A 1084 -10.90 -38.35 -1.75
C ARG A 1084 -10.67 -39.73 -2.37
N ASP A 1085 -10.27 -39.75 -3.63
CA ASP A 1085 -9.86 -40.98 -4.33
C ASP A 1085 -8.74 -41.71 -3.58
N GLY A 1086 -8.92 -43.02 -3.36
CA GLY A 1086 -7.97 -43.89 -2.66
C GLY A 1086 -7.94 -43.77 -1.14
N ALA A 1087 -8.45 -42.67 -0.55
CA ALA A 1087 -8.52 -42.46 0.89
C ALA A 1087 -9.92 -42.79 1.42
N TRP A 1088 -10.17 -44.09 1.63
CA TRP A 1088 -11.41 -44.62 2.19
C TRP A 1088 -11.78 -43.86 3.48
N GLY A 1089 -12.98 -43.29 3.51
CA GLY A 1089 -13.48 -42.57 4.68
C GLY A 1089 -13.03 -41.11 4.83
N TRP A 1090 -12.60 -40.40 3.78
CA TRP A 1090 -12.20 -38.98 3.88
C TRP A 1090 -12.94 -38.06 2.91
N VAL A 1091 -13.41 -36.91 3.42
CA VAL A 1091 -14.07 -35.84 2.65
C VAL A 1091 -13.28 -34.54 2.74
N ASP A 1092 -13.16 -33.89 1.58
CA ASP A 1092 -12.54 -32.59 1.37
C ASP A 1092 -13.67 -31.57 1.14
N LEU A 1093 -13.90 -30.68 2.12
CA LEU A 1093 -14.93 -29.65 2.09
C LEU A 1093 -14.30 -28.31 1.69
N THR A 1094 -14.94 -27.54 0.83
CA THR A 1094 -14.45 -26.22 0.35
C THR A 1094 -15.59 -25.21 0.21
N TRP A 1095 -15.34 -23.91 0.38
CA TRP A 1095 -16.34 -22.83 0.25
C TRP A 1095 -15.68 -21.48 -0.10
N SER A 1096 -16.45 -20.41 -0.34
CA SER A 1096 -15.91 -19.05 -0.49
C SER A 1096 -15.66 -18.38 0.85
N HIS A 1097 -14.56 -17.64 0.96
CA HIS A 1097 -14.22 -16.91 2.18
C HIS A 1097 -15.07 -15.63 2.32
N VAL A 1098 -15.86 -15.50 3.38
CA VAL A 1098 -16.80 -14.37 3.53
C VAL A 1098 -16.19 -13.12 4.16
N GLY A 1099 -15.03 -13.24 4.83
CA GLY A 1099 -14.28 -12.11 5.41
C GLY A 1099 -13.06 -12.59 6.20
N LEU A 1100 -11.96 -11.82 6.19
CA LEU A 1100 -10.63 -12.25 6.66
C LEU A 1100 -10.59 -12.83 8.09
N ASP A 1101 -11.46 -12.34 8.98
CA ASP A 1101 -11.45 -12.68 10.42
C ASP A 1101 -12.57 -13.66 10.83
N VAL A 1102 -13.26 -14.24 9.85
CA VAL A 1102 -14.44 -15.07 10.10
C VAL A 1102 -14.03 -16.53 10.28
N GLY A 1103 -14.21 -17.05 11.49
CA GLY A 1103 -14.08 -18.49 11.75
C GLY A 1103 -15.34 -19.23 11.29
N TYR A 1104 -15.18 -20.45 10.78
CA TYR A 1104 -16.30 -21.29 10.36
C TYR A 1104 -16.41 -22.50 11.29
N LYS A 1105 -17.63 -22.83 11.70
CA LYS A 1105 -17.96 -24.11 12.33
C LYS A 1105 -18.60 -25.01 11.29
N VAL A 1106 -17.94 -26.13 10.99
CA VAL A 1106 -18.48 -27.18 10.12
C VAL A 1106 -19.34 -28.11 10.96
N HIS A 1107 -20.53 -28.45 10.47
CA HIS A 1107 -21.39 -29.48 11.04
C HIS A 1107 -21.59 -30.62 10.05
N GLU A 1108 -21.77 -31.84 10.57
CA GLU A 1108 -22.05 -33.06 9.83
C GLU A 1108 -23.39 -33.66 10.29
N TYR A 1109 -24.19 -34.13 9.32
CA TYR A 1109 -25.48 -34.76 9.57
C TYR A 1109 -25.63 -36.01 8.71
N ASN A 1110 -25.71 -37.18 9.35
CA ASN A 1110 -26.07 -38.42 8.67
C ASN A 1110 -27.60 -38.41 8.47
N VAL A 1111 -28.02 -38.22 7.21
CA VAL A 1111 -29.41 -38.14 6.79
C VAL A 1111 -30.08 -39.52 6.88
N THR A 1112 -29.35 -40.60 6.54
CA THR A 1112 -29.89 -41.98 6.57
C THR A 1112 -30.23 -42.44 7.99
N GLU A 1113 -29.40 -42.11 8.98
CA GLU A 1113 -29.65 -42.43 10.39
C GLU A 1113 -30.38 -41.31 11.17
N ASN A 1114 -30.68 -40.16 10.52
CA ASN A 1114 -31.26 -38.96 11.16
C ASN A 1114 -30.43 -38.51 12.39
N ALA A 1115 -29.10 -38.63 12.30
CA ALA A 1115 -28.16 -38.45 13.40
C ALA A 1115 -27.22 -37.25 13.15
N ARG A 1116 -27.26 -36.26 14.05
CA ARG A 1116 -26.34 -35.10 14.00
C ARG A 1116 -25.03 -35.43 14.69
N ARG A 1117 -23.92 -35.33 13.96
CA ARG A 1117 -22.57 -35.45 14.54
C ARG A 1117 -21.97 -34.06 14.71
N HIS A 1118 -21.92 -33.61 15.96
CA HIS A 1118 -21.22 -32.37 16.28
C HIS A 1118 -19.71 -32.66 16.34
N TRP A 1119 -19.01 -32.36 15.25
CA TRP A 1119 -17.57 -32.05 15.31
C TRP A 1119 -17.42 -30.86 16.27
N PRO A 1120 -16.79 -31.02 17.46
CA PRO A 1120 -16.92 -30.00 18.49
C PRO A 1120 -15.84 -28.91 18.43
N TRP A 1121 -14.74 -29.12 17.69
CA TRP A 1121 -13.51 -28.34 17.87
C TRP A 1121 -12.77 -27.88 16.59
N ASP A 1122 -13.15 -28.36 15.39
CA ASP A 1122 -12.41 -28.07 14.16
C ASP A 1122 -12.78 -26.70 13.57
N TRP A 1123 -12.16 -25.66 14.13
CA TRP A 1123 -12.08 -24.33 13.51
C TRP A 1123 -11.03 -24.35 12.39
N THR A 1124 -11.44 -24.13 11.15
CA THR A 1124 -10.49 -23.95 10.04
C THR A 1124 -9.85 -22.55 10.09
N PHE A 1125 -8.65 -22.47 10.65
CA PHE A 1125 -7.78 -21.29 10.52
C PHE A 1125 -6.96 -21.40 9.24
N GLY A 1126 -7.36 -20.70 8.18
CA GLY A 1126 -6.66 -20.73 6.88
C GLY A 1126 -7.62 -20.56 5.69
N PRO A 1127 -7.20 -20.93 4.47
CA PRO A 1127 -8.10 -20.93 3.31
C PRO A 1127 -9.33 -21.82 3.56
N PRO A 1128 -10.49 -21.51 2.95
CA PRO A 1128 -11.78 -22.12 3.25
C PRO A 1128 -11.86 -23.59 2.79
N ARG A 1129 -11.25 -24.48 3.57
CA ARG A 1129 -11.09 -25.90 3.31
C ARG A 1129 -10.99 -26.71 4.61
N LEU A 1130 -11.77 -27.78 4.75
CA LEU A 1130 -11.61 -28.78 5.83
C LEU A 1130 -11.40 -30.17 5.22
N ILE A 1131 -10.53 -30.97 5.84
CA ILE A 1131 -10.28 -32.36 5.48
C ILE A 1131 -10.71 -33.21 6.68
N ALA A 1132 -11.86 -33.87 6.58
CA ALA A 1132 -12.48 -34.60 7.71
C ALA A 1132 -12.59 -36.11 7.41
N PRO A 1133 -12.29 -36.98 8.40
CA PRO A 1133 -12.59 -38.41 8.31
C PRO A 1133 -14.06 -38.69 8.64
N LEU A 1134 -14.63 -39.72 8.03
CA LEU A 1134 -15.98 -40.26 8.26
C LEU A 1134 -15.99 -41.34 9.37
N ASP A 1135 -14.97 -41.37 10.21
CA ASP A 1135 -14.67 -42.51 11.09
C ASP A 1135 -15.71 -42.72 12.21
N ASP A 1136 -16.63 -43.64 11.92
CA ASP A 1136 -17.20 -44.67 12.83
C ASP A 1136 -18.16 -45.60 12.07
N TYR A 1137 -18.49 -45.28 10.81
CA TYR A 1137 -19.41 -46.04 9.97
C TYR A 1137 -18.65 -46.91 8.96
N PRO A 1138 -18.87 -48.25 8.92
CA PRO A 1138 -18.21 -49.11 7.94
C PRO A 1138 -18.67 -48.73 6.52
N ALA A 1139 -17.71 -48.48 5.64
CA ALA A 1139 -17.86 -47.70 4.39
C ALA A 1139 -18.82 -48.26 3.32
N ASP A 1140 -19.42 -49.43 3.55
CA ASP A 1140 -20.19 -50.18 2.55
C ASP A 1140 -21.73 -50.00 2.67
N ARG A 1141 -22.21 -49.13 3.58
CA ARG A 1141 -23.65 -48.98 3.87
C ARG A 1141 -24.43 -48.08 2.90
N GLY A 1142 -23.76 -47.18 2.18
CA GLY A 1142 -24.42 -46.21 1.29
C GLY A 1142 -25.18 -45.11 2.05
N ASP A 1143 -24.74 -44.77 3.26
CA ASP A 1143 -25.34 -43.72 4.09
C ASP A 1143 -25.11 -42.32 3.46
N LEU A 1144 -26.13 -41.46 3.53
CA LEU A 1144 -26.11 -40.10 2.98
C LEU A 1144 -25.74 -39.09 4.06
N PHE A 1145 -24.81 -38.19 3.75
CA PHE A 1145 -24.33 -37.14 4.66
C PHE A 1145 -24.61 -35.75 4.08
N GLU A 1146 -25.04 -34.84 4.93
CA GLU A 1146 -25.16 -33.40 4.69
C GLU A 1146 -24.17 -32.64 5.56
N TRP A 1147 -23.58 -31.58 5.01
CA TRP A 1147 -22.72 -30.65 5.73
C TRP A 1147 -23.29 -29.25 5.70
N TYR A 1148 -23.11 -28.49 6.77
CA TYR A 1148 -23.50 -27.07 6.82
C TYR A 1148 -22.49 -26.24 7.60
N LEU A 1149 -22.24 -25.03 7.09
CA LEU A 1149 -21.32 -24.05 7.66
C LEU A 1149 -22.09 -23.03 8.50
N VAL A 1150 -21.59 -22.77 9.71
CA VAL A 1150 -22.01 -21.63 10.53
C VAL A 1150 -20.81 -20.70 10.67
N PRO A 1151 -20.78 -19.54 10.00
CA PRO A 1151 -19.78 -18.52 10.29
C PRO A 1151 -19.98 -18.01 11.73
N SER A 1152 -18.88 -17.77 12.45
CA SER A 1152 -18.89 -17.41 13.86
C SER A 1152 -17.82 -16.36 14.13
N ASN A 1153 -18.23 -15.25 14.74
CA ASN A 1153 -17.32 -14.28 15.34
C ASN A 1153 -16.49 -15.03 16.39
N ILE A 1154 -15.18 -15.11 16.22
CA ILE A 1154 -14.31 -16.00 17.00
C ILE A 1154 -14.23 -15.52 18.47
N TRP A 1155 -14.32 -14.20 18.67
CA TRP A 1155 -14.07 -13.50 19.94
C TRP A 1155 -15.29 -13.28 20.85
N LEU A 1156 -16.52 -13.60 20.40
CA LEU A 1156 -17.75 -13.41 21.18
C LEU A 1156 -18.17 -14.65 22.02
N GLN A 1157 -17.28 -15.64 22.18
CA GLN A 1157 -17.47 -16.76 23.09
C GLN A 1157 -16.91 -16.39 24.48
N PRO A 1158 -17.72 -16.33 25.56
CA PRO A 1158 -17.19 -16.10 26.91
C PRO A 1158 -16.34 -17.28 27.37
N GLU A 1159 -15.21 -17.02 28.05
CA GLU A 1159 -14.36 -18.05 28.65
C GLU A 1159 -15.05 -18.82 29.79
N LYS A 1160 -15.95 -19.75 29.45
CA LYS A 1160 -16.46 -20.74 30.40
C LYS A 1160 -15.44 -21.86 30.60
N THR A 1161 -14.41 -21.52 31.37
CA THR A 1161 -13.58 -22.44 32.17
C THR A 1161 -12.96 -23.62 31.41
N GLN A 1162 -11.72 -23.46 30.96
CA GLN A 1162 -10.82 -24.61 30.73
C GLN A 1162 -10.47 -25.27 32.07
N SER A 1163 -11.36 -26.12 32.59
CA SER A 1163 -11.07 -26.95 33.75
C SER A 1163 -11.88 -28.25 33.75
N ASN A 1164 -11.44 -29.24 32.95
CA ASN A 1164 -10.99 -30.54 33.48
C ASN A 1164 -10.45 -31.52 32.41
N SER A 1165 -9.59 -32.43 32.89
CA SER A 1165 -9.26 -33.73 32.29
C SER A 1165 -8.81 -33.81 30.83
N VAL A 1166 -7.52 -33.51 30.59
CA VAL A 1166 -6.70 -34.34 29.68
C VAL A 1166 -5.71 -35.15 30.52
N ARG A 1167 -6.11 -36.39 30.87
CA ARG A 1167 -5.22 -37.47 31.34
C ARG A 1167 -5.46 -38.67 30.41
N GLY A 1168 -4.67 -38.80 29.33
CA GLY A 1168 -5.11 -39.62 28.18
C GLY A 1168 -4.08 -40.51 27.45
N LYS A 1169 -2.77 -40.43 27.76
CA LYS A 1169 -1.66 -41.20 27.13
C LYS A 1169 -1.35 -40.90 25.65
N MET A 1170 -0.06 -41.01 25.31
CA MET A 1170 0.43 -41.33 23.97
C MET A 1170 0.07 -42.78 23.58
N PRO A 1171 0.23 -43.14 22.30
CA PRO A 1171 1.28 -44.12 22.02
C PRO A 1171 2.19 -43.75 20.84
N GLN A 1172 3.50 -43.73 21.13
CA GLN A 1172 4.67 -43.64 20.23
C GLN A 1172 4.78 -42.37 19.36
#